data_AF-A0A158QI98-F1
#
_entry.id   AF-A0A158QI98-F1
#
_cell.length_a   1.000
_cell.length_b   1.000
_cell.length_c   1.000
_cell.angle_alpha   90.00
_cell.angle_beta   90.00
_cell.angle_gamma   90.00
#
_symmetry.space_group_name_H-M   'P 1'
#
loop_
_entity.id
_entity.type
_entity.pdbx_description
1 polymer ?
#
loop_
_entity_poly.entity_id
_entity_poly.type
_entity_poly.pdbx_seq_one_letter_code
_entity_poly.pdbx_strand_id
1 'polypeptide(L)'
;LIHLFAPNGDKYKTTVAPTAGFSPTADAEYLKKAMKGLGTNEKAIINILGRRTTYERMAIRDAYPSISSKTLEKALKSDLSWKFEDFCLMLIKSPAEIMAEALYEAMKGPGTKERVLNEILGGISKSEINDLKKAYENVSGGKSLEDAIRGDTSGDYREALLLVLAGQSDEPDTHQLKKLNAENVHELINVSLAERDAKEIYDCGEGRLGTKESRFMRPIINRSVFQLNATNEAYIRKYGKPLVEAIKKETSGDFEDFLLFKVRYATDRAALFAELLNFCMKGIGTKDVTLQRTLALRADTDLGSIRDKYAELYGESLEDALRGDTSGDYKLTNHWALLVELKLTLGQPFHFACQVDRYNEFLSVCRQYARPLIHLFGPNGEKYKATISPTPGFSPTADAEHLKAAMRGIGTNEEAIINILGRRTTYERLAIRDAYPSISSKTLDEALRSELSRSFEEFCQLLIQSPAQIMAEALYKAMKGAGTKERVLNEIFGGISKSEIVDLKRAFENVSGGETLEDAISGDTSGDYKEALLLILAAQSDEPPAQQLKNLSPANLHEFVNKGLAEQDAKEIYDSGEGYANRVAADCKTNMPWFIPSDFYGKISWYDKAPEVTQAVSVIWRKQTRMGTAENRFMRPILNRSFIQLNATNEAYMQKYGKPLVEAIKKETSNDFEDLLVFRVRYAIERAALLAELLHFAMAGAGTKDATLQRTLALRADTDLGAIKEKYAELYGESLEDAIKGDTSGDYEALCLKLIGA
;
A
#
# COMPACT_ATOMS: atom_id res chain seq x y z
N LEU A 1 6.14 -34.57 9.47
CA LEU A 1 7.56 -35.02 9.35
C LEU A 1 8.16 -34.68 7.99
N ILE A 2 7.48 -34.99 6.87
CA ILE A 2 7.99 -34.70 5.53
C ILE A 2 8.31 -33.20 5.31
N HIS A 3 7.55 -32.33 5.97
CA HIS A 3 7.77 -30.88 5.93
C HIS A 3 9.06 -30.40 6.61
N LEU A 4 9.72 -31.23 7.43
CA LEU A 4 10.96 -30.84 8.12
C LEU A 4 12.21 -30.90 7.24
N PHE A 5 12.10 -31.46 6.04
CA PHE A 5 13.24 -31.74 5.17
C PHE A 5 13.16 -30.96 3.86
N ALA A 6 14.32 -30.43 3.47
CA ALA A 6 14.59 -29.85 2.17
C ALA A 6 14.73 -30.95 1.10
N PRO A 7 14.68 -30.60 -0.20
CA PRO A 7 14.66 -31.58 -1.28
C PRO A 7 15.94 -32.43 -1.34
N ASN A 8 17.05 -31.89 -0.84
CA ASN A 8 18.34 -32.55 -0.72
C ASN A 8 18.48 -33.42 0.56
N GLY A 9 17.43 -33.56 1.37
CA GLY A 9 17.44 -34.36 2.60
C GLY A 9 17.94 -33.61 3.85
N ASP A 10 18.37 -32.36 3.73
CA ASP A 10 18.74 -31.53 4.89
C ASP A 10 17.51 -31.18 5.73
N LYS A 11 17.70 -31.05 7.05
CA LYS A 11 16.64 -30.52 7.91
C LYS A 11 16.57 -29.01 7.79
N TYR A 12 15.35 -28.49 7.63
CA TYR A 12 15.11 -27.07 7.74
C TYR A 12 15.34 -26.56 9.17
N LYS A 13 15.68 -25.28 9.28
CA LYS A 13 15.83 -24.58 10.55
C LYS A 13 14.47 -24.08 11.02
N THR A 14 14.10 -24.38 12.27
CA THR A 14 12.89 -23.86 12.91
C THR A 14 13.20 -22.61 13.74
N THR A 15 12.20 -21.76 14.02
CA THR A 15 12.32 -20.67 15.01
C THR A 15 11.81 -21.10 16.39
N VAL A 16 10.93 -22.10 16.44
CA VAL A 16 10.42 -22.72 17.68
C VAL A 16 10.87 -24.18 17.73
N ALA A 17 11.32 -24.60 18.90
CA ALA A 17 11.74 -25.98 19.16
C ALA A 17 11.04 -26.51 20.43
N PRO A 18 10.93 -27.84 20.60
CA PRO A 18 10.37 -28.42 21.81
C PRO A 18 11.04 -27.89 23.08
N THR A 19 10.24 -27.54 24.09
CA THR A 19 10.69 -26.98 25.36
C THR A 19 11.10 -28.12 26.31
N ALA A 20 12.35 -28.09 26.78
CA ALA A 20 12.82 -29.04 27.79
C ALA A 20 12.05 -28.83 29.12
N GLY A 21 11.53 -29.92 29.69
CA GLY A 21 10.75 -29.87 30.94
C GLY A 21 9.37 -29.22 30.79
N PHE A 22 8.81 -29.18 29.59
CA PHE A 22 7.47 -28.65 29.32
C PHE A 22 6.40 -29.28 30.23
N SER A 23 5.56 -28.43 30.82
CA SER A 23 4.39 -28.81 31.62
C SER A 23 3.17 -28.03 31.12
N PRO A 24 2.20 -28.70 30.45
CA PRO A 24 1.00 -28.05 29.96
C PRO A 24 0.21 -27.35 31.06
N THR A 25 0.08 -27.99 32.23
CA THR A 25 -0.66 -27.46 33.38
C THR A 25 0.03 -26.22 33.96
N ALA A 26 1.35 -26.22 34.07
CA ALA A 26 2.08 -25.06 34.58
C ALA A 26 1.90 -23.84 33.67
N ASP A 27 2.08 -24.02 32.35
CA ASP A 27 1.85 -22.94 31.38
C ASP A 27 0.40 -22.47 31.36
N ALA A 28 -0.57 -23.39 31.49
CA ALA A 28 -1.98 -23.03 31.61
C ALA A 28 -2.26 -22.18 32.87
N GLU A 29 -1.63 -22.50 34.01
CA GLU A 29 -1.74 -21.70 35.24
C GLU A 29 -1.14 -20.30 35.06
N TYR A 30 0.01 -20.20 34.39
CA TYR A 30 0.61 -18.91 34.06
C TYR A 30 -0.27 -18.09 33.12
N LEU A 31 -0.86 -18.68 32.09
CA LEU A 31 -1.81 -18.01 31.21
C LEU A 31 -3.04 -17.53 31.98
N LYS A 32 -3.61 -18.39 32.84
CA LYS A 32 -4.75 -18.00 33.70
C LYS A 32 -4.40 -16.82 34.61
N LYS A 33 -3.19 -16.81 35.18
CA LYS A 33 -2.70 -15.70 35.99
C LYS A 33 -2.49 -14.42 35.17
N ALA A 34 -2.02 -14.56 33.93
CA ALA A 34 -1.81 -13.44 33.01
C ALA A 34 -3.13 -12.75 32.59
N MET A 35 -4.23 -13.50 32.57
CA MET A 35 -5.58 -13.02 32.24
C MET A 35 -6.46 -12.78 33.49
N LYS A 36 -5.85 -12.53 34.66
CA LYS A 36 -6.59 -12.32 35.92
C LYS A 36 -6.42 -10.89 36.44
N GLY A 37 -7.51 -10.15 36.52
CA GLY A 37 -7.56 -8.83 37.17
C GLY A 37 -8.11 -7.75 36.25
N LEU A 38 -7.93 -6.48 36.63
CA LEU A 38 -8.19 -5.35 35.73
C LEU A 38 -6.96 -5.16 34.83
N GLY A 39 -7.09 -5.58 33.57
CA GLY A 39 -6.01 -5.59 32.58
C GLY A 39 -5.42 -6.99 32.34
N THR A 40 -4.69 -7.12 31.25
CA THR A 40 -4.08 -8.38 30.79
C THR A 40 -2.56 -8.26 30.79
N ASN A 41 -1.84 -9.35 31.05
CA ASN A 41 -0.39 -9.40 30.88
C ASN A 41 -0.06 -10.05 29.52
N GLU A 42 -0.17 -9.26 28.46
CA GLU A 42 0.04 -9.69 27.07
C GLU A 42 1.45 -10.25 26.89
N LYS A 43 2.45 -9.66 27.56
CA LYS A 43 3.84 -10.14 27.53
C LYS A 43 3.99 -11.57 28.05
N ALA A 44 3.23 -11.97 29.07
CA ALA A 44 3.24 -13.34 29.55
C ALA A 44 2.58 -14.29 28.55
N ILE A 45 1.46 -13.89 27.94
CA ILE A 45 0.78 -14.65 26.88
C ILE A 45 1.72 -14.87 25.69
N ILE A 46 2.38 -13.81 25.22
CA ILE A 46 3.36 -13.87 24.12
C ILE A 46 4.53 -14.78 24.46
N ASN A 47 5.08 -14.70 25.68
CA ASN A 47 6.22 -15.56 26.07
C ASN A 47 5.86 -17.05 26.16
N ILE A 48 4.61 -17.38 26.49
CA ILE A 48 4.15 -18.77 26.55
C ILE A 48 3.79 -19.24 25.15
N LEU A 49 2.77 -18.65 24.52
CA LEU A 49 2.31 -19.09 23.20
C LEU A 49 3.41 -18.95 22.16
N GLY A 50 4.29 -17.96 22.32
CA GLY A 50 5.35 -17.69 21.36
C GLY A 50 6.65 -18.44 21.50
N ARG A 51 6.77 -19.30 22.51
CA ARG A 51 7.95 -20.16 22.68
C ARG A 51 7.62 -21.64 22.68
N ARG A 52 6.33 -21.97 22.58
CA ARG A 52 5.84 -23.35 22.59
C ARG A 52 5.57 -23.81 21.18
N THR A 53 5.95 -25.05 20.87
CA THR A 53 5.58 -25.71 19.61
C THR A 53 4.06 -25.84 19.50
N THR A 54 3.55 -26.10 18.30
CA THR A 54 2.12 -26.31 18.08
C THR A 54 1.56 -27.43 18.95
N TYR A 55 2.30 -28.53 19.11
CA TYR A 55 1.93 -29.63 19.99
C TYR A 55 1.83 -29.20 21.46
N GLU A 56 2.80 -28.41 21.94
CA GLU A 56 2.79 -27.89 23.31
C GLU A 56 1.64 -26.90 23.54
N ARG A 57 1.33 -26.02 22.57
CA ARG A 57 0.19 -25.09 22.66
C ARG A 57 -1.14 -25.83 22.72
N MET A 58 -1.32 -26.88 21.92
CA MET A 58 -2.50 -27.73 21.98
C MET A 58 -2.61 -28.43 23.34
N ALA A 59 -1.51 -28.95 23.88
CA ALA A 59 -1.52 -29.55 25.21
C ALA A 59 -1.88 -28.53 26.31
N ILE A 60 -1.42 -27.28 26.20
CA ILE A 60 -1.83 -26.19 27.11
C ILE A 60 -3.32 -25.91 26.99
N ARG A 61 -3.84 -25.77 25.76
CA ARG A 61 -5.27 -25.58 25.47
C ARG A 61 -6.10 -26.68 26.13
N ASP A 62 -5.70 -27.93 25.98
CA ASP A 62 -6.44 -29.09 26.49
C ASP A 62 -6.33 -29.22 28.01
N ALA A 63 -5.24 -28.75 28.63
CA ALA A 63 -5.06 -28.73 30.08
C ALA A 63 -5.82 -27.58 30.77
N TYR A 64 -6.06 -26.46 30.08
CA TYR A 64 -6.63 -25.25 30.67
C TYR A 64 -7.99 -25.42 31.37
N PRO A 65 -8.96 -26.22 30.85
CA PRO A 65 -10.25 -26.44 31.52
C PRO A 65 -10.14 -27.13 32.88
N SER A 66 -9.04 -27.84 33.17
CA SER A 66 -8.86 -28.49 34.48
C SER A 66 -8.61 -27.49 35.62
N ILE A 67 -8.14 -26.29 35.29
CA ILE A 67 -7.78 -25.23 36.23
C ILE A 67 -8.69 -24.00 36.11
N SER A 68 -9.62 -23.96 35.15
CA SER A 68 -10.46 -22.79 34.83
C SER A 68 -11.87 -23.20 34.42
N SER A 69 -12.88 -22.42 34.79
CA SER A 69 -14.28 -22.64 34.36
C SER A 69 -14.54 -22.25 32.90
N LYS A 70 -13.60 -21.55 32.25
CA LYS A 70 -13.61 -21.20 30.83
C LYS A 70 -12.56 -22.02 30.09
N THR A 71 -12.81 -22.32 28.81
CA THR A 71 -11.77 -22.83 27.89
C THR A 71 -10.71 -21.75 27.63
N LEU A 72 -9.53 -22.16 27.13
CA LEU A 72 -8.46 -21.20 26.83
C LEU A 72 -8.88 -20.19 25.77
N GLU A 73 -9.63 -20.62 24.74
CA GLU A 73 -10.19 -19.75 23.71
C GLU A 73 -11.07 -18.67 24.34
N LYS A 74 -12.00 -19.06 25.22
CA LYS A 74 -12.93 -18.12 25.86
C LYS A 74 -12.21 -17.16 26.81
N ALA A 75 -11.10 -17.58 27.41
CA ALA A 75 -10.28 -16.70 28.23
C ALA A 75 -9.53 -15.68 27.36
N LEU A 76 -8.85 -16.13 26.30
CA LEU A 76 -8.17 -15.23 25.36
C LEU A 76 -9.13 -14.22 24.73
N LYS A 77 -10.33 -14.65 24.31
CA LYS A 77 -11.38 -13.76 23.77
C LYS A 77 -11.91 -12.72 24.76
N SER A 78 -11.87 -13.00 26.07
CA SER A 78 -12.37 -12.04 27.07
C SER A 78 -11.35 -10.98 27.44
N ASP A 79 -10.06 -11.26 27.23
CA ASP A 79 -8.95 -10.49 27.78
C ASP A 79 -8.08 -9.83 26.70
N LEU A 80 -8.22 -10.26 25.44
CA LEU A 80 -7.55 -9.70 24.27
C LEU A 80 -8.56 -9.06 23.31
N SER A 81 -8.08 -8.26 22.38
CA SER A 81 -8.89 -7.67 21.32
C SER A 81 -8.11 -7.56 20.01
N TRP A 82 -8.83 -7.33 18.90
CA TRP A 82 -8.30 -7.07 17.57
C TRP A 82 -7.39 -8.20 17.03
N LYS A 83 -6.39 -7.84 16.20
CA LYS A 83 -5.50 -8.79 15.51
C LYS A 83 -4.63 -9.62 16.47
N PHE A 84 -4.38 -9.13 17.68
CA PHE A 84 -3.62 -9.88 18.68
C PHE A 84 -4.43 -11.05 19.25
N GLU A 85 -5.73 -10.84 19.48
CA GLU A 85 -6.68 -11.90 19.82
C GLU A 85 -6.73 -12.96 18.72
N ASP A 86 -6.93 -12.54 17.47
CA ASP A 86 -7.02 -13.44 16.30
C ASP A 86 -5.79 -14.36 16.21
N PHE A 87 -4.58 -13.81 16.37
CA PHE A 87 -3.37 -14.60 16.28
C PHE A 87 -3.17 -15.53 17.48
N CYS A 88 -3.46 -15.09 18.71
CA CYS A 88 -3.38 -15.97 19.88
C CYS A 88 -4.36 -17.14 19.79
N LEU A 89 -5.56 -16.90 19.27
CA LEU A 89 -6.54 -17.94 19.00
C LEU A 89 -6.07 -18.88 17.89
N MET A 90 -5.43 -18.37 16.84
CA MET A 90 -4.85 -19.19 15.78
C MET A 90 -3.72 -20.08 16.32
N LEU A 91 -2.84 -19.56 17.17
CA LEU A 91 -1.70 -20.29 17.71
C LEU A 91 -2.11 -21.52 18.56
N ILE A 92 -3.25 -21.48 19.24
CA ILE A 92 -3.72 -22.61 20.05
C ILE A 92 -4.49 -23.67 19.24
N LYS A 93 -4.71 -23.44 17.93
CA LYS A 93 -5.33 -24.41 17.03
C LYS A 93 -4.31 -25.40 16.49
N SER A 94 -4.79 -26.59 16.15
CA SER A 94 -4.04 -27.57 15.38
C SER A 94 -3.83 -27.08 13.93
N PRO A 95 -2.81 -27.58 13.21
CA PRO A 95 -2.60 -27.22 11.81
C PRO A 95 -3.83 -27.51 10.94
N ALA A 96 -4.54 -28.63 11.19
CA ALA A 96 -5.75 -28.99 10.47
C ALA A 96 -6.89 -27.99 10.70
N GLU A 97 -7.09 -27.51 11.93
CA GLU A 97 -8.07 -26.47 12.25
C GLU A 97 -7.72 -25.13 11.55
N ILE A 98 -6.46 -24.70 11.61
CA ILE A 98 -6.00 -23.46 10.94
C ILE A 98 -6.21 -23.55 9.42
N MET A 99 -5.82 -24.66 8.80
CA MET A 99 -5.98 -24.90 7.37
C MET A 99 -7.46 -24.99 6.97
N ALA A 100 -8.29 -25.67 7.77
CA ALA A 100 -9.73 -25.82 7.52
C ALA A 100 -10.46 -24.48 7.55
N GLU A 101 -10.21 -23.65 8.56
CA GLU A 101 -10.79 -22.31 8.66
C GLU A 101 -10.36 -21.41 7.51
N ALA A 102 -9.08 -21.47 7.13
CA ALA A 102 -8.57 -20.70 6.00
C ALA A 102 -9.21 -21.13 4.67
N LEU A 103 -9.39 -22.44 4.42
CA LEU A 103 -10.09 -22.94 3.24
C LEU A 103 -11.57 -22.55 3.25
N TYR A 104 -12.22 -22.63 4.41
CA TYR A 104 -13.63 -22.27 4.54
C TYR A 104 -13.86 -20.79 4.24
N GLU A 105 -13.09 -19.90 4.86
CA GLU A 105 -13.16 -18.45 4.61
C GLU A 105 -12.64 -18.04 3.22
N ALA A 106 -11.91 -18.92 2.52
CA ALA A 106 -11.49 -18.72 1.14
C ALA A 106 -12.57 -19.09 0.11
N MET A 107 -13.48 -20.01 0.45
CA MET A 107 -14.59 -20.45 -0.41
C MET A 107 -15.96 -19.93 0.04
N LYS A 108 -16.00 -19.14 1.12
CA LYS A 108 -17.24 -18.59 1.69
C LYS A 108 -17.55 -17.24 1.07
N GLY A 109 -18.73 -17.14 0.45
CA GLY A 109 -19.23 -15.90 -0.15
C GLY A 109 -19.09 -15.88 -1.67
N PRO A 110 -19.38 -14.75 -2.33
CA PRO A 110 -19.20 -14.64 -3.77
C PRO A 110 -17.71 -14.62 -4.14
N GLY A 111 -17.30 -15.57 -4.98
CA GLY A 111 -15.92 -15.73 -5.42
C GLY A 111 -15.08 -16.66 -4.52
N THR A 112 -13.90 -17.02 -4.99
CA THR A 112 -12.96 -17.91 -4.29
C THR A 112 -11.62 -17.20 -4.13
N LYS A 113 -10.86 -17.52 -3.07
CA LYS A 113 -9.48 -17.05 -2.87
C LYS A 113 -8.50 -18.17 -3.22
N GLU A 114 -8.29 -18.43 -4.50
CA GLU A 114 -7.53 -19.56 -5.05
C GLU A 114 -6.09 -19.62 -4.51
N ARG A 115 -5.46 -18.47 -4.23
CA ARG A 115 -4.14 -18.42 -3.59
C ARG A 115 -4.08 -19.13 -2.22
N VAL A 116 -5.15 -19.04 -1.43
CA VAL A 116 -5.23 -19.73 -0.12
C VAL A 116 -5.39 -21.23 -0.32
N LEU A 117 -6.18 -21.65 -1.31
CA LEU A 117 -6.30 -23.05 -1.70
C LEU A 117 -4.95 -23.60 -2.18
N ASN A 118 -4.20 -22.82 -2.98
CA ASN A 118 -2.89 -23.19 -3.49
C ASN A 118 -1.85 -23.32 -2.37
N GLU A 119 -1.83 -22.37 -1.43
CA GLU A 119 -0.94 -22.41 -0.26
C GLU A 119 -1.15 -23.69 0.57
N ILE A 120 -2.41 -24.01 0.85
CA ILE A 120 -2.77 -25.10 1.76
C ILE A 120 -2.70 -26.46 1.05
N LEU A 121 -3.43 -26.62 -0.05
CA LEU A 121 -3.52 -27.90 -0.77
C LEU A 121 -2.27 -28.18 -1.62
N GLY A 122 -1.51 -27.15 -1.98
CA GLY A 122 -0.22 -27.32 -2.64
C GLY A 122 0.86 -27.88 -1.70
N GLY A 123 0.81 -27.53 -0.42
CA GLY A 123 1.77 -27.97 0.60
C GLY A 123 1.36 -29.18 1.43
N ILE A 124 0.09 -29.61 1.37
CA ILE A 124 -0.43 -30.66 2.27
C ILE A 124 0.20 -32.03 2.01
N SER A 125 0.51 -32.75 3.09
CA SER A 125 0.92 -34.15 3.05
C SER A 125 -0.28 -35.11 3.08
N LYS A 126 -0.12 -36.30 2.53
CA LYS A 126 -1.12 -37.37 2.58
C LYS A 126 -1.56 -37.70 4.00
N SER A 127 -0.64 -37.64 4.95
CA SER A 127 -0.96 -37.89 6.36
C SER A 127 -1.89 -36.84 6.98
N GLU A 128 -1.95 -35.62 6.42
CA GLU A 128 -2.73 -34.50 6.95
C GLU A 128 -4.13 -34.40 6.31
N ILE A 129 -4.36 -35.01 5.14
CA ILE A 129 -5.60 -34.84 4.36
C ILE A 129 -6.85 -35.24 5.14
N ASN A 130 -6.82 -36.37 5.85
CA ASN A 130 -8.01 -36.84 6.57
C ASN A 130 -8.35 -35.93 7.75
N ASP A 131 -7.33 -35.40 8.44
CA ASP A 131 -7.54 -34.47 9.55
C ASP A 131 -8.03 -33.12 9.03
N LEU A 132 -7.51 -32.64 7.89
CA LEU A 132 -8.02 -31.45 7.22
C LEU A 132 -9.49 -31.61 6.82
N LYS A 133 -9.87 -32.73 6.19
CA LYS A 133 -11.26 -32.96 5.77
C LYS A 133 -12.22 -32.94 6.95
N LYS A 134 -11.87 -33.63 8.05
CA LYS A 134 -12.65 -33.62 9.29
C LYS A 134 -12.75 -32.24 9.89
N ALA A 135 -11.64 -31.51 9.97
CA ALA A 135 -11.63 -30.15 10.49
C ALA A 135 -12.47 -29.21 9.62
N TYR A 136 -12.42 -29.35 8.30
CA TYR A 136 -13.22 -28.55 7.37
C TYR A 136 -14.72 -28.82 7.52
N GLU A 137 -15.12 -30.09 7.60
CA GLU A 137 -16.52 -30.48 7.81
C GLU A 137 -17.06 -29.90 9.13
N ASN A 138 -16.24 -29.86 10.18
CA ASN A 138 -16.60 -29.23 11.45
C ASN A 138 -16.79 -27.71 11.31
N VAL A 139 -15.86 -27.03 10.64
CA VAL A 139 -15.90 -25.57 10.44
C VAL A 139 -17.07 -25.16 9.54
N SER A 140 -17.36 -25.94 8.50
CA SER A 140 -18.38 -25.63 7.52
C SER A 140 -19.81 -25.95 7.99
N GLY A 141 -19.97 -26.63 9.12
CA GLY A 141 -21.25 -27.09 9.62
C GLY A 141 -21.79 -28.31 8.87
N GLY A 142 -20.92 -29.17 8.34
CA GLY A 142 -21.26 -30.45 7.72
C GLY A 142 -21.08 -30.53 6.20
N LYS A 143 -20.59 -29.49 5.52
CA LYS A 143 -20.23 -29.54 4.10
C LYS A 143 -18.84 -30.18 3.95
N SER A 144 -18.72 -31.24 3.16
CA SER A 144 -17.40 -31.85 2.88
C SER A 144 -16.49 -30.89 2.12
N LEU A 145 -15.18 -31.02 2.31
CA LEU A 145 -14.19 -30.19 1.61
C LEU A 145 -14.24 -30.43 0.10
N GLU A 146 -14.45 -31.67 -0.33
CA GLU A 146 -14.60 -32.02 -1.74
C GLU A 146 -15.83 -31.35 -2.37
N ASP A 147 -16.96 -31.32 -1.67
CA ASP A 147 -18.18 -30.66 -2.19
C ASP A 147 -18.05 -29.15 -2.23
N ALA A 148 -17.28 -28.56 -1.30
CA ALA A 148 -16.92 -27.15 -1.37
C ALA A 148 -16.08 -26.86 -2.62
N ILE A 149 -14.99 -27.59 -2.82
CA ILE A 149 -14.14 -27.43 -4.00
C ILE A 149 -14.93 -27.64 -5.30
N ARG A 150 -15.84 -28.61 -5.36
CA ARG A 150 -16.68 -28.82 -6.55
C ARG A 150 -17.60 -27.64 -6.86
N GLY A 151 -18.13 -26.98 -5.82
CA GLY A 151 -19.04 -25.85 -5.96
C GLY A 151 -18.31 -24.54 -6.27
N ASP A 152 -17.11 -24.36 -5.74
CA ASP A 152 -16.40 -23.08 -5.71
C ASP A 152 -15.22 -23.01 -6.72
N THR A 153 -14.90 -24.11 -7.41
CA THR A 153 -13.85 -24.17 -8.45
C THR A 153 -14.31 -24.91 -9.70
N SER A 154 -13.61 -24.72 -10.82
CA SER A 154 -13.97 -25.32 -12.11
C SER A 154 -12.76 -25.80 -12.92
N GLY A 155 -13.02 -26.50 -14.02
CA GLY A 155 -12.00 -26.96 -14.96
C GLY A 155 -10.92 -27.84 -14.34
N ASP A 156 -9.72 -27.79 -14.91
CA ASP A 156 -8.57 -28.59 -14.48
C ASP A 156 -8.06 -28.19 -13.10
N TYR A 157 -8.29 -26.93 -12.70
CA TYR A 157 -7.97 -26.48 -11.35
C TYR A 157 -8.75 -27.28 -10.31
N ARG A 158 -10.08 -27.42 -10.47
CA ARG A 158 -10.91 -28.27 -9.60
C ARG A 158 -10.38 -29.70 -9.55
N GLU A 159 -10.12 -30.30 -10.72
CA GLU A 159 -9.67 -31.69 -10.79
C GLU A 159 -8.31 -31.89 -10.11
N ALA A 160 -7.42 -30.89 -10.17
CA ALA A 160 -6.13 -30.89 -9.48
C ALA A 160 -6.26 -30.91 -7.96
N LEU A 161 -7.14 -30.07 -7.42
CA LEU A 161 -7.40 -30.02 -5.99
C LEU A 161 -8.06 -31.32 -5.50
N LEU A 162 -9.02 -31.86 -6.25
CA LEU A 162 -9.64 -33.15 -5.93
C LEU A 162 -8.65 -34.32 -6.00
N LEU A 163 -7.69 -34.27 -6.93
CA LEU A 163 -6.63 -35.27 -7.01
C LEU A 163 -5.71 -35.23 -5.79
N VAL A 164 -5.37 -34.04 -5.28
CA VAL A 164 -4.67 -33.92 -3.98
C VAL A 164 -5.50 -34.57 -2.87
N LEU A 165 -6.79 -34.22 -2.77
CA LEU A 165 -7.66 -34.74 -1.71
C LEU A 165 -7.92 -36.25 -1.80
N ALA A 166 -7.67 -36.89 -2.93
CA ALA A 166 -7.69 -38.34 -3.03
C ALA A 166 -6.58 -39.01 -2.19
N GLY A 167 -5.53 -38.27 -1.81
CA GLY A 167 -4.49 -38.73 -0.89
C GLY A 167 -3.65 -39.89 -1.41
N GLN A 168 -3.42 -39.92 -2.72
CA GLN A 168 -2.70 -40.99 -3.41
C GLN A 168 -1.21 -40.67 -3.65
N SER A 169 -0.63 -39.71 -2.92
CA SER A 169 0.79 -39.38 -3.07
C SER A 169 1.70 -40.54 -2.62
N ASP A 170 2.86 -40.67 -3.26
CA ASP A 170 3.90 -41.67 -2.96
C ASP A 170 4.86 -41.21 -1.84
N GLU A 171 4.30 -40.58 -0.80
CA GLU A 171 5.08 -40.11 0.34
C GLU A 171 5.77 -41.25 1.11
N PRO A 172 7.03 -41.05 1.54
CA PRO A 172 7.74 -41.99 2.40
C PRO A 172 7.02 -42.19 3.73
N ASP A 173 7.15 -43.39 4.30
CA ASP A 173 6.54 -43.66 5.59
C ASP A 173 7.28 -42.95 6.75
N THR A 174 6.67 -42.96 7.94
CA THR A 174 7.22 -42.32 9.13
C THR A 174 8.58 -42.89 9.55
N HIS A 175 8.85 -44.17 9.31
CA HIS A 175 10.13 -44.80 9.66
C HIS A 175 11.24 -44.29 8.74
N GLN A 176 10.97 -44.20 7.44
CA GLN A 176 11.88 -43.61 6.45
C GLN A 176 12.19 -42.15 6.78
N LEU A 177 11.16 -41.33 7.04
CA LEU A 177 11.33 -39.90 7.36
C LEU A 177 12.11 -39.66 8.66
N LYS A 178 12.01 -40.55 9.66
CA LYS A 178 12.79 -40.42 10.90
C LYS A 178 14.30 -40.66 10.70
N LYS A 179 14.67 -41.45 9.70
CA LYS A 179 16.06 -41.77 9.35
C LYS A 179 16.64 -40.85 8.28
N LEU A 180 15.80 -40.07 7.61
CA LEU A 180 16.17 -39.21 6.50
C LEU A 180 17.24 -38.18 6.90
N ASN A 181 18.23 -38.04 6.03
CA ASN A 181 19.28 -37.03 6.04
C ASN A 181 19.82 -36.84 4.60
N ALA A 182 20.77 -35.92 4.41
CA ALA A 182 21.34 -35.63 3.10
C ALA A 182 22.04 -36.82 2.44
N GLU A 183 22.57 -37.76 3.21
CA GLU A 183 23.31 -38.91 2.69
C GLU A 183 22.38 -39.98 2.14
N ASN A 184 21.15 -40.12 2.66
CA ASN A 184 20.22 -41.20 2.29
C ASN A 184 18.94 -40.76 1.56
N VAL A 185 18.77 -39.48 1.26
CA VAL A 185 17.60 -38.99 0.49
C VAL A 185 17.41 -39.71 -0.85
N HIS A 186 18.51 -40.13 -1.48
CA HIS A 186 18.51 -40.86 -2.74
C HIS A 186 17.81 -42.22 -2.64
N GLU A 187 17.71 -42.82 -1.46
CA GLU A 187 16.96 -44.07 -1.22
C GLU A 187 15.45 -43.88 -1.36
N LEU A 188 14.96 -42.64 -1.24
CA LEU A 188 13.55 -42.27 -1.40
C LEU A 188 13.20 -41.87 -2.84
N ILE A 189 14.18 -41.91 -3.75
CA ILE A 189 14.05 -41.44 -5.13
C ILE A 189 14.17 -42.62 -6.10
N ASN A 190 13.15 -42.80 -6.93
CA ASN A 190 13.20 -43.67 -8.09
C ASN A 190 13.62 -42.87 -9.34
N VAL A 191 14.90 -42.97 -9.71
CA VAL A 191 15.49 -42.24 -10.85
C VAL A 191 14.79 -42.60 -12.17
N SER A 192 14.51 -43.88 -12.40
CA SER A 192 13.82 -44.36 -13.60
C SER A 192 12.39 -43.82 -13.69
N LEU A 193 11.73 -43.62 -12.55
CA LEU A 193 10.42 -42.98 -12.49
C LEU A 193 10.52 -41.48 -12.78
N ALA A 194 11.51 -40.78 -12.21
CA ALA A 194 11.75 -39.37 -12.49
C ALA A 194 11.96 -39.09 -13.98
N GLU A 195 12.76 -39.92 -14.66
CA GLU A 195 13.01 -39.81 -16.10
C GLU A 195 11.76 -40.09 -16.94
N ARG A 196 10.93 -41.06 -16.52
CA ARG A 196 9.65 -41.38 -17.18
C ARG A 196 8.64 -40.27 -16.98
N ASP A 197 8.50 -39.75 -15.77
CA ASP A 197 7.62 -38.64 -15.44
C ASP A 197 8.03 -37.39 -16.21
N ALA A 198 9.33 -37.06 -16.25
CA ALA A 198 9.84 -35.94 -17.03
C ALA A 198 9.51 -36.08 -18.53
N LYS A 199 9.65 -37.30 -19.07
CA LYS A 199 9.25 -37.59 -20.45
C LYS A 199 7.75 -37.46 -20.66
N GLU A 200 6.93 -37.98 -19.75
CA GLU A 200 5.47 -37.90 -19.84
C GLU A 200 4.98 -36.44 -19.79
N ILE A 201 5.55 -35.62 -18.91
CA ILE A 201 5.28 -34.18 -18.84
C ILE A 201 5.63 -33.50 -20.17
N TYR A 202 6.81 -33.79 -20.74
CA TYR A 202 7.24 -33.20 -22.03
C TYR A 202 6.35 -33.65 -23.20
N ASP A 203 6.08 -34.94 -23.33
CA ASP A 203 5.26 -35.52 -24.40
C ASP A 203 3.82 -34.98 -24.39
N CYS A 204 3.35 -34.54 -23.22
CA CYS A 204 2.04 -33.91 -23.05
C CYS A 204 2.03 -32.40 -23.36
N GLY A 205 3.18 -31.71 -23.25
CA GLY A 205 3.30 -30.26 -23.50
C GLY A 205 3.60 -29.88 -24.97
N GLU A 206 4.50 -30.57 -25.67
CA GLU A 206 4.87 -30.14 -27.05
C GLU A 206 3.87 -30.60 -28.13
N GLY A 207 2.73 -29.89 -28.25
CA GLY A 207 1.99 -29.79 -29.51
C GLY A 207 0.77 -30.70 -29.68
N ARG A 208 0.02 -31.01 -28.62
CA ARG A 208 -1.30 -31.66 -28.73
C ARG A 208 -2.36 -30.90 -27.93
N LEU A 209 -2.85 -29.80 -28.52
CA LEU A 209 -4.06 -29.11 -28.08
C LEU A 209 -5.25 -30.08 -28.14
N GLY A 210 -5.77 -30.43 -26.97
CA GLY A 210 -7.03 -31.13 -26.80
C GLY A 210 -6.91 -32.50 -26.16
N THR A 211 -7.48 -32.62 -24.97
CA THR A 211 -8.00 -33.84 -24.32
C THR A 211 -6.99 -34.84 -23.73
N LYS A 212 -6.30 -34.46 -22.64
CA LYS A 212 -5.91 -35.35 -21.50
C LYS A 212 -5.14 -34.62 -20.36
N GLU A 213 -5.62 -33.48 -19.82
CA GLU A 213 -4.94 -32.80 -18.69
C GLU A 213 -4.65 -33.73 -17.49
N SER A 214 -5.44 -34.80 -17.29
CA SER A 214 -5.26 -35.79 -16.20
C SER A 214 -3.94 -36.57 -16.19
N ARG A 215 -3.22 -36.69 -17.32
CA ARG A 215 -1.94 -37.42 -17.38
C ARG A 215 -0.74 -36.53 -17.06
N PHE A 216 -0.80 -35.26 -17.45
CA PHE A 216 0.23 -34.28 -17.18
C PHE A 216 0.26 -33.86 -15.70
N MET A 217 -0.91 -33.70 -15.07
CA MET A 217 -1.01 -33.25 -13.68
C MET A 217 -0.62 -34.31 -12.64
N ARG A 218 -0.79 -35.62 -12.94
CA ARG A 218 -0.55 -36.71 -11.98
C ARG A 218 0.91 -36.82 -11.51
N PRO A 219 1.93 -36.79 -12.39
CA PRO A 219 3.33 -36.77 -11.99
C PRO A 219 3.72 -35.52 -11.16
N ILE A 220 2.99 -34.42 -11.25
CA ILE A 220 3.24 -33.22 -10.44
C ILE A 220 2.51 -33.33 -9.09
N ILE A 221 1.29 -33.87 -9.08
CA ILE A 221 0.42 -33.86 -7.89
C ILE A 221 0.71 -35.01 -6.93
N ASN A 222 0.90 -36.22 -7.46
CA ASN A 222 0.98 -37.45 -6.65
C ASN A 222 2.42 -37.86 -6.29
N ARG A 223 3.42 -37.07 -6.66
CA ARG A 223 4.81 -37.33 -6.25
C ARG A 223 5.12 -36.68 -4.92
N SER A 224 5.90 -37.38 -4.11
CA SER A 224 6.54 -36.85 -2.93
C SER A 224 7.47 -35.70 -3.32
N VAL A 225 7.76 -34.82 -2.38
CA VAL A 225 8.62 -33.65 -2.62
C VAL A 225 10.01 -34.04 -3.15
N PHE A 226 10.57 -35.15 -2.67
CA PHE A 226 11.87 -35.66 -3.11
C PHE A 226 11.81 -36.20 -4.55
N GLN A 227 10.77 -36.99 -4.85
CA GLN A 227 10.59 -37.56 -6.18
C GLN A 227 10.26 -36.49 -7.22
N LEU A 228 9.45 -35.48 -6.87
CA LEU A 228 9.12 -34.38 -7.77
C LEU A 228 10.34 -33.49 -8.06
N ASN A 229 11.19 -33.22 -7.05
CA ASN A 229 12.46 -32.54 -7.28
C ASN A 229 13.37 -33.34 -8.24
N ALA A 230 13.49 -34.65 -8.05
CA ALA A 230 14.23 -35.51 -8.96
C ALA A 230 13.66 -35.52 -10.38
N THR A 231 12.33 -35.49 -10.53
CA THR A 231 11.66 -35.32 -11.83
C THR A 231 12.02 -33.99 -12.47
N ASN A 232 12.06 -32.89 -11.70
CA ASN A 232 12.50 -31.58 -12.19
C ASN A 232 13.96 -31.61 -12.68
N GLU A 233 14.87 -32.22 -11.91
CA GLU A 233 16.28 -32.37 -12.32
C GLU A 233 16.44 -33.23 -13.58
N ALA A 234 15.68 -34.32 -13.69
CA ALA A 234 15.67 -35.16 -14.89
C ALA A 234 15.14 -34.39 -16.12
N TYR A 235 14.12 -33.57 -15.92
CA TYR A 235 13.55 -32.72 -16.97
C TYR A 235 14.57 -31.65 -17.43
N ILE A 236 15.26 -30.97 -16.51
CA ILE A 236 16.32 -30.00 -16.83
C ILE A 236 17.43 -30.69 -17.61
N ARG A 237 17.91 -31.85 -17.15
CA ARG A 237 19.00 -32.59 -17.81
C ARG A 237 18.65 -32.98 -19.25
N LYS A 238 17.40 -33.33 -19.51
CA LYS A 238 16.95 -33.85 -20.80
C LYS A 238 16.48 -32.77 -21.77
N TYR A 239 15.85 -31.71 -21.27
CA TYR A 239 15.17 -30.69 -22.08
C TYR A 239 15.71 -29.26 -21.89
N GLY A 240 16.71 -29.09 -21.02
CA GLY A 240 17.47 -27.84 -20.87
C GLY A 240 16.76 -26.70 -20.13
N LYS A 241 15.57 -26.94 -19.57
CA LYS A 241 14.76 -25.94 -18.85
C LYS A 241 14.02 -26.58 -17.67
N PRO A 242 13.66 -25.85 -16.61
CA PRO A 242 12.96 -26.40 -15.44
C PRO A 242 11.47 -26.63 -15.70
N LEU A 243 10.84 -27.48 -14.88
CA LEU A 243 9.40 -27.79 -14.98
C LEU A 243 8.53 -26.54 -14.85
N VAL A 244 8.95 -25.55 -14.05
CA VAL A 244 8.20 -24.30 -13.90
C VAL A 244 8.04 -23.54 -15.23
N GLU A 245 9.03 -23.61 -16.13
CA GLU A 245 8.91 -22.99 -17.46
C GLU A 245 8.01 -23.80 -18.39
N ALA A 246 8.04 -25.14 -18.28
CA ALA A 246 7.14 -25.99 -19.03
C ALA A 246 5.67 -25.75 -18.63
N ILE A 247 5.39 -25.64 -17.32
CA ILE A 247 4.04 -25.38 -16.80
C ILE A 247 3.51 -24.03 -17.31
N LYS A 248 4.31 -22.95 -17.23
CA LYS A 248 3.94 -21.60 -17.71
C LYS A 248 3.65 -21.51 -19.20
N LYS A 249 4.18 -22.43 -19.99
CA LYS A 249 3.97 -22.45 -21.44
C LYS A 249 2.69 -23.18 -21.83
N GLU A 250 2.32 -24.19 -21.06
CA GLU A 250 1.28 -25.16 -21.42
C GLU A 250 -0.02 -25.01 -20.63
N THR A 251 0.00 -24.26 -19.53
CA THR A 251 -1.16 -24.03 -18.67
C THR A 251 -1.42 -22.53 -18.51
N SER A 252 -2.52 -22.17 -17.85
CA SER A 252 -2.83 -20.77 -17.52
C SER A 252 -3.80 -20.72 -16.33
N GLY A 253 -3.96 -19.52 -15.75
CA GLY A 253 -4.91 -19.27 -14.65
C GLY A 253 -4.59 -20.06 -13.38
N ASP A 254 -5.60 -20.36 -12.58
CA ASP A 254 -5.42 -20.96 -11.24
C ASP A 254 -4.81 -22.36 -11.30
N PHE A 255 -5.03 -23.09 -12.40
CA PHE A 255 -4.41 -24.38 -12.63
C PHE A 255 -2.89 -24.27 -12.82
N GLU A 256 -2.42 -23.27 -13.58
CA GLU A 256 -0.99 -22.97 -13.70
C GLU A 256 -0.40 -22.65 -12.32
N ASP A 257 -1.02 -21.70 -11.60
CA ASP A 257 -0.55 -21.25 -10.29
C ASP A 257 -0.44 -22.38 -9.28
N PHE A 258 -1.38 -23.32 -9.30
CA PHE A 258 -1.37 -24.49 -8.42
C PHE A 258 -0.22 -25.45 -8.73
N LEU A 259 -0.01 -25.78 -10.02
CA LEU A 259 1.08 -26.66 -10.43
C LEU A 259 2.45 -26.01 -10.18
N LEU A 260 2.56 -24.71 -10.41
CA LEU A 260 3.75 -23.94 -10.05
C LEU A 260 3.99 -24.00 -8.54
N PHE A 261 2.97 -23.84 -7.70
CA PHE A 261 3.11 -23.96 -6.25
C PHE A 261 3.63 -25.36 -5.86
N LYS A 262 3.05 -26.44 -6.42
CA LYS A 262 3.48 -27.82 -6.14
C LYS A 262 4.95 -28.06 -6.48
N VAL A 263 5.39 -27.63 -7.65
CA VAL A 263 6.80 -27.78 -8.07
C VAL A 263 7.70 -26.94 -7.17
N ARG A 264 7.37 -25.68 -6.93
CA ARG A 264 8.19 -24.78 -6.08
C ARG A 264 8.27 -25.27 -4.63
N TYR A 265 7.19 -25.83 -4.08
CA TYR A 265 7.19 -26.43 -2.75
C TYR A 265 8.17 -27.62 -2.64
N ALA A 266 8.36 -28.34 -3.75
CA ALA A 266 9.27 -29.46 -3.86
C ALA A 266 10.71 -29.08 -4.24
N THR A 267 10.95 -27.93 -4.88
CA THR A 267 12.29 -27.55 -5.37
C THR A 267 12.95 -26.43 -4.57
N ASP A 268 12.21 -25.41 -4.12
CA ASP A 268 12.71 -24.29 -3.32
C ASP A 268 11.62 -23.73 -2.40
N ARG A 269 11.33 -24.51 -1.35
CA ARG A 269 10.28 -24.18 -0.39
C ARG A 269 10.59 -22.90 0.40
N ALA A 270 11.85 -22.70 0.76
CA ALA A 270 12.26 -21.53 1.54
C ALA A 270 11.99 -20.24 0.74
N ALA A 271 12.34 -20.20 -0.56
CA ALA A 271 12.06 -19.04 -1.40
C ALA A 271 10.55 -18.85 -1.61
N LEU A 272 9.80 -19.94 -1.84
CA LEU A 272 8.35 -19.88 -2.01
C LEU A 272 7.64 -19.19 -0.84
N PHE A 273 7.98 -19.56 0.40
CA PHE A 273 7.38 -18.93 1.58
C PHE A 273 8.00 -17.58 1.92
N ALA A 274 9.27 -17.34 1.60
CA ALA A 274 9.86 -16.00 1.74
C ALA A 274 9.14 -14.99 0.83
N GLU A 275 8.83 -15.39 -0.41
CA GLU A 275 8.00 -14.61 -1.33
C GLU A 275 6.56 -14.46 -0.85
N LEU A 276 5.96 -15.48 -0.23
CA LEU A 276 4.63 -15.38 0.35
C LEU A 276 4.60 -14.39 1.52
N LEU A 277 5.57 -14.47 2.43
CA LEU A 277 5.71 -13.52 3.53
C LEU A 277 5.95 -12.10 3.01
N ASN A 278 6.81 -11.95 2.00
CA ASN A 278 7.02 -10.68 1.35
C ASN A 278 5.73 -10.17 0.70
N PHE A 279 4.97 -11.01 -0.01
CA PHE A 279 3.68 -10.65 -0.57
C PHE A 279 2.68 -10.21 0.51
N CYS A 280 2.75 -10.77 1.72
CA CYS A 280 1.89 -10.39 2.83
C CYS A 280 2.22 -9.01 3.41
N MET A 281 3.49 -8.62 3.37
CA MET A 281 4.00 -7.36 3.96
C MET A 281 4.31 -6.27 2.92
N LYS A 282 4.41 -6.65 1.63
CA LYS A 282 4.72 -5.74 0.55
C LYS A 282 3.49 -4.90 0.28
N GLY A 283 3.67 -3.61 0.51
CA GLY A 283 2.64 -2.62 0.36
C GLY A 283 1.66 -2.57 1.52
N ILE A 284 1.12 -1.40 1.75
CA ILE A 284 -0.21 -1.07 2.30
C ILE A 284 -0.92 -2.16 3.07
N GLY A 285 -0.77 -2.07 4.38
CA GLY A 285 -1.50 -2.95 5.24
C GLY A 285 -1.05 -4.39 5.04
N THR A 286 -1.06 -5.10 6.13
CA THR A 286 -0.62 -6.47 6.11
C THR A 286 -1.77 -7.34 5.61
N LYS A 287 -1.48 -8.37 4.81
CA LYS A 287 -2.42 -9.47 4.55
C LYS A 287 -2.48 -10.35 5.81
N ASP A 288 -2.94 -9.78 6.92
CA ASP A 288 -2.77 -10.25 8.29
C ASP A 288 -3.12 -11.72 8.45
N VAL A 289 -4.25 -12.16 7.91
CA VAL A 289 -4.71 -13.54 8.07
C VAL A 289 -3.75 -14.53 7.41
N THR A 290 -3.22 -14.21 6.23
CA THR A 290 -2.23 -15.04 5.53
C THR A 290 -0.86 -14.96 6.20
N LEU A 291 -0.45 -13.76 6.65
CA LEU A 291 0.79 -13.59 7.41
C LEU A 291 0.77 -14.43 8.69
N GLN A 292 -0.26 -14.25 9.52
CA GLN A 292 -0.46 -14.96 10.77
C GLN A 292 -0.52 -16.47 10.56
N ARG A 293 -1.31 -16.94 9.58
CA ARG A 293 -1.39 -18.37 9.23
C ARG A 293 -0.02 -18.92 8.84
N THR A 294 0.71 -18.21 7.99
CA THR A 294 2.04 -18.63 7.55
C THR A 294 3.01 -18.68 8.72
N LEU A 295 3.05 -17.66 9.59
CA LEU A 295 3.90 -17.68 10.77
C LEU A 295 3.53 -18.83 11.73
N ALA A 296 2.23 -19.04 12.00
CA ALA A 296 1.75 -20.09 12.89
C ALA A 296 2.09 -21.50 12.38
N LEU A 297 1.88 -21.78 11.08
CA LEU A 297 2.11 -23.10 10.48
C LEU A 297 3.59 -23.41 10.25
N ARG A 298 4.46 -22.39 10.17
CA ARG A 298 5.87 -22.57 9.76
C ARG A 298 6.88 -22.41 10.90
N ALA A 299 6.49 -21.81 12.03
CA ALA A 299 7.38 -21.50 13.15
C ALA A 299 8.18 -22.70 13.69
N ASP A 300 7.54 -23.85 13.87
CA ASP A 300 8.15 -25.10 14.34
C ASP A 300 8.47 -26.10 13.20
N THR A 301 8.43 -25.64 11.95
CA THR A 301 8.68 -26.46 10.75
C THR A 301 9.92 -26.00 9.97
N ASP A 302 9.96 -24.76 9.49
CA ASP A 302 11.06 -24.26 8.65
C ASP A 302 11.20 -22.73 8.57
N LEU A 303 10.53 -21.97 9.44
CA LEU A 303 10.57 -20.50 9.43
C LEU A 303 11.99 -19.92 9.57
N GLY A 304 12.92 -20.62 10.22
CA GLY A 304 14.31 -20.20 10.32
C GLY A 304 15.02 -20.24 8.96
N SER A 305 14.77 -21.28 8.16
CA SER A 305 15.29 -21.35 6.79
C SER A 305 14.60 -20.37 5.86
N ILE A 306 13.30 -20.13 6.05
CA ILE A 306 12.55 -19.11 5.29
C ILE A 306 13.11 -17.72 5.56
N ARG A 307 13.42 -17.37 6.82
CA ARG A 307 14.05 -16.10 7.18
C ARG A 307 15.41 -15.92 6.50
N ASP A 308 16.27 -16.93 6.57
CA ASP A 308 17.59 -16.86 5.94
C ASP A 308 17.46 -16.60 4.43
N LYS A 309 16.49 -17.24 3.78
CA LYS A 309 16.17 -17.02 2.36
C LYS A 309 15.52 -15.67 2.07
N TYR A 310 14.69 -15.16 2.97
CA TYR A 310 14.08 -13.84 2.86
C TYR A 310 15.15 -12.74 2.83
N ALA A 311 16.12 -12.80 3.75
CA ALA A 311 17.23 -11.86 3.79
C ALA A 311 18.09 -11.91 2.51
N GLU A 312 18.31 -13.11 1.97
CA GLU A 312 19.00 -13.30 0.68
C GLU A 312 18.25 -12.63 -0.49
N LEU A 313 16.92 -12.79 -0.55
CA LEU A 313 16.11 -12.31 -1.67
C LEU A 313 15.84 -10.79 -1.65
N TYR A 314 15.69 -10.21 -0.46
CA TYR A 314 15.19 -8.83 -0.31
C TYR A 314 16.20 -7.84 0.26
N GLY A 315 17.36 -8.31 0.75
CA GLY A 315 18.37 -7.43 1.35
C GLY A 315 17.97 -6.79 2.68
N GLU A 316 16.87 -7.25 3.27
CA GLU A 316 16.33 -6.84 4.58
C GLU A 316 15.99 -8.10 5.40
N SER A 317 16.15 -8.04 6.73
CA SER A 317 15.76 -9.16 7.58
C SER A 317 14.24 -9.33 7.62
N LEU A 318 13.75 -10.57 7.74
CA LEU A 318 12.31 -10.81 7.89
C LEU A 318 11.76 -10.11 9.15
N GLU A 319 12.58 -10.01 10.19
CA GLU A 319 12.26 -9.30 11.43
C GLU A 319 12.05 -7.79 11.22
N ASP A 320 12.89 -7.15 10.42
CA ASP A 320 12.77 -5.71 10.11
C ASP A 320 11.55 -5.44 9.23
N ALA A 321 11.31 -6.29 8.22
CA ALA A 321 10.11 -6.22 7.39
C ALA A 321 8.82 -6.33 8.23
N LEU A 322 8.75 -7.30 9.14
CA LEU A 322 7.63 -7.47 10.08
C LEU A 322 7.47 -6.27 11.03
N ARG A 323 8.59 -5.65 11.44
CA ARG A 323 8.61 -4.50 12.35
C ARG A 323 8.14 -3.22 11.65
N GLY A 324 8.44 -3.07 10.36
CA GLY A 324 8.02 -1.93 9.53
C GLY A 324 6.53 -1.94 9.21
N ASP A 325 5.94 -3.13 9.04
CA ASP A 325 4.58 -3.32 8.54
C ASP A 325 3.49 -3.44 9.63
N THR A 326 3.85 -3.37 10.93
CA THR A 326 2.92 -3.55 12.06
C THR A 326 2.87 -2.36 13.05
N SER A 327 1.69 -1.98 13.56
CA SER A 327 1.50 -0.81 14.46
C SER A 327 0.62 -1.09 15.71
N GLY A 328 0.74 -0.29 16.78
CA GLY A 328 -0.06 -0.41 18.02
C GLY A 328 0.38 -1.54 18.98
N ASP A 329 -0.53 -2.09 19.80
CA ASP A 329 -0.29 -3.29 20.63
C ASP A 329 0.06 -4.53 19.78
N TYR A 330 -0.14 -4.46 18.46
CA TYR A 330 0.39 -5.43 17.51
C TYR A 330 1.94 -5.41 17.40
N LYS A 331 2.62 -4.32 17.83
CA LYS A 331 4.07 -4.35 18.12
C LYS A 331 4.41 -5.27 19.31
N LEU A 332 3.49 -5.51 20.25
CA LEU A 332 3.70 -6.48 21.32
C LEU A 332 3.58 -7.91 20.79
N THR A 333 2.71 -8.20 19.83
CA THR A 333 2.67 -9.53 19.18
C THR A 333 3.96 -9.88 18.44
N ASN A 334 4.70 -8.88 17.94
CA ASN A 334 6.02 -9.03 17.35
C ASN A 334 7.19 -8.99 18.37
N HIS A 335 6.92 -9.21 19.67
CA HIS A 335 7.99 -9.63 20.60
C HIS A 335 8.65 -10.96 20.19
N TRP A 336 8.21 -11.63 19.13
CA TRP A 336 8.94 -12.74 18.52
C TRP A 336 10.21 -12.30 17.78
N ALA A 337 10.25 -11.08 17.22
CA ALA A 337 11.50 -10.47 16.73
C ALA A 337 12.47 -10.20 17.90
N LEU A 338 11.93 -9.83 19.07
CA LEU A 338 12.70 -9.71 20.32
C LEU A 338 13.20 -11.07 20.87
N LEU A 339 12.62 -12.19 20.46
CA LEU A 339 13.12 -13.54 20.81
C LEU A 339 14.16 -14.08 19.83
N VAL A 340 14.21 -13.54 18.62
CA VAL A 340 15.37 -13.75 17.73
C VAL A 340 16.56 -12.89 18.18
N GLU A 341 16.33 -11.66 18.67
CA GLU A 341 17.40 -10.80 19.22
C GLU A 341 17.88 -11.22 20.63
N LEU A 342 17.07 -11.90 21.45
CA LEU A 342 17.44 -12.33 22.82
C LEU A 342 18.43 -13.51 22.90
N LYS A 343 19.19 -13.78 21.85
CA LYS A 343 20.33 -14.71 21.88
C LYS A 343 21.72 -14.07 21.71
N LEU A 344 21.87 -12.74 21.59
CA LEU A 344 23.20 -12.16 21.30
C LEU A 344 23.74 -11.00 22.15
N THR A 345 23.07 -10.48 23.17
CA THR A 345 23.69 -9.39 23.98
C THR A 345 23.36 -9.46 25.46
N LEU A 346 23.96 -10.44 26.16
CA LEU A 346 24.38 -10.22 27.55
C LEU A 346 25.73 -9.47 27.51
N GLY A 347 25.69 -8.15 27.62
CA GLY A 347 26.91 -7.33 27.60
C GLY A 347 26.73 -5.81 27.74
N GLN A 348 26.29 -5.37 28.93
CA GLN A 348 26.48 -4.03 29.55
C GLN A 348 25.62 -2.82 29.06
N PRO A 349 25.25 -1.89 29.97
CA PRO A 349 24.32 -0.78 29.71
C PRO A 349 25.04 0.56 29.44
N PHE A 350 24.42 1.47 28.67
CA PHE A 350 24.75 2.90 28.73
C PHE A 350 23.49 3.79 28.64
N HIS A 351 23.40 4.71 29.60
CA HIS A 351 22.48 5.84 29.67
C HIS A 351 22.72 6.84 28.54
N PHE A 352 21.68 7.53 28.06
CA PHE A 352 21.70 8.99 27.93
C PHE A 352 20.27 9.55 27.82
N ALA A 353 19.87 10.32 28.83
CA ALA A 353 18.74 11.24 28.80
C ALA A 353 19.33 12.65 28.74
N CYS A 354 19.24 13.33 27.59
CA CYS A 354 19.24 14.79 27.47
C CYS A 354 19.06 15.19 25.99
N GLN A 355 17.81 15.22 25.49
CA GLN A 355 17.47 15.92 24.23
C GLN A 355 15.97 16.23 24.09
N VAL A 356 15.19 16.16 25.18
CA VAL A 356 13.72 16.28 25.13
C VAL A 356 13.27 17.75 25.05
N ASP A 357 14.05 18.70 25.57
CA ASP A 357 13.58 20.08 25.70
C ASP A 357 13.63 20.89 24.39
N ARG A 358 14.60 20.63 23.49
CA ARG A 358 14.63 21.26 22.15
C ARG A 358 13.60 20.68 21.17
N TYR A 359 13.15 19.45 21.40
CA TYR A 359 12.12 18.80 20.60
C TYR A 359 10.72 19.33 20.95
N ASN A 360 10.47 19.67 22.22
CA ASN A 360 9.17 20.16 22.68
C ASN A 360 8.85 21.60 22.23
N GLU A 361 9.85 22.46 22.05
CA GLU A 361 9.67 23.83 21.55
C GLU A 361 9.45 23.86 20.02
N PHE A 362 10.05 22.93 19.28
CA PHE A 362 9.78 22.72 17.84
C PHE A 362 8.34 22.24 17.59
N LEU A 363 7.83 21.38 18.47
CA LEU A 363 6.48 20.82 18.41
C LEU A 363 5.36 21.83 18.71
N SER A 364 5.60 22.90 19.47
CA SER A 364 4.51 23.82 19.88
C SER A 364 3.96 24.67 18.73
N VAL A 365 4.80 25.00 17.73
CA VAL A 365 4.41 25.79 16.55
C VAL A 365 3.98 24.88 15.38
N CYS A 366 4.62 23.71 15.22
CA CYS A 366 4.29 22.75 14.16
C CYS A 366 3.03 21.92 14.44
N ARG A 367 2.58 21.82 15.71
CA ARG A 367 1.30 21.15 16.05
C ARG A 367 0.05 21.95 15.67
N GLN A 368 0.15 23.23 15.30
CA GLN A 368 -1.06 24.04 15.07
C GLN A 368 -1.67 23.90 13.67
N TYR A 369 -0.92 23.37 12.70
CA TYR A 369 -1.35 23.26 11.31
C TYR A 369 -0.99 21.88 10.76
N ALA A 370 -1.93 21.18 10.14
CA ALA A 370 -1.70 19.82 9.63
C ALA A 370 -1.00 19.79 8.26
N ARG A 371 -1.01 20.90 7.51
CA ARG A 371 -0.29 21.09 6.24
C ARG A 371 1.03 21.84 6.50
N PRO A 372 2.09 21.60 5.70
CA PRO A 372 3.34 22.35 5.82
C PRO A 372 3.19 23.86 5.68
N LEU A 373 4.05 24.61 6.37
CA LEU A 373 3.99 26.08 6.45
C LEU A 373 4.02 26.78 5.09
N ILE A 374 4.63 26.18 4.07
CA ILE A 374 4.70 26.75 2.71
C ILE A 374 3.30 27.03 2.12
N HIS A 375 2.28 26.28 2.55
CA HIS A 375 0.90 26.47 2.11
C HIS A 375 0.20 27.65 2.78
N LEU A 376 0.74 28.16 3.89
CA LEU A 376 0.21 29.32 4.59
C LEU A 376 0.59 30.64 3.95
N PHE A 377 1.49 30.65 2.97
CA PHE A 377 1.98 31.88 2.34
C PHE A 377 1.62 31.92 0.86
N GLY A 378 1.22 33.11 0.40
CA GLY A 378 1.01 33.43 -1.00
C GLY A 378 2.30 33.68 -1.77
N PRO A 379 2.19 33.87 -3.10
CA PRO A 379 3.34 34.10 -3.99
C PRO A 379 4.19 35.31 -3.60
N ASN A 380 3.56 36.32 -2.98
CA ASN A 380 4.18 37.55 -2.51
C ASN A 380 4.74 37.44 -1.07
N GLY A 381 4.72 36.25 -0.46
CA GLY A 381 5.15 36.04 0.92
C GLY A 381 4.16 36.50 1.99
N GLU A 382 2.98 36.99 1.61
CA GLU A 382 1.93 37.30 2.57
C GLU A 382 1.34 36.02 3.15
N LYS A 383 1.08 36.01 4.46
CA LYS A 383 0.41 34.89 5.11
C LYS A 383 -1.07 34.91 4.73
N TYR A 384 -1.54 33.84 4.12
CA TYR A 384 -2.95 33.64 3.83
C TYR A 384 -3.78 33.59 5.11
N LYS A 385 -5.03 34.02 4.95
CA LYS A 385 -6.05 33.96 5.99
C LYS A 385 -6.76 32.61 5.93
N ALA A 386 -6.68 31.85 7.01
CA ALA A 386 -7.48 30.64 7.21
C ALA A 386 -8.91 31.02 7.68
N THR A 387 -9.89 30.14 7.44
CA THR A 387 -11.25 30.26 7.99
C THR A 387 -11.39 29.58 9.34
N ILE A 388 -10.56 28.57 9.60
CA ILE A 388 -10.43 27.89 10.89
C ILE A 388 -9.07 28.19 11.49
N SER A 389 -9.04 28.53 12.77
CA SER A 389 -7.82 28.79 13.53
C SER A 389 -7.79 27.93 14.79
N PRO A 390 -6.60 27.67 15.37
CA PRO A 390 -6.49 26.90 16.61
C PRO A 390 -7.40 27.46 17.72
N THR A 391 -8.11 26.57 18.40
CA THR A 391 -9.08 26.91 19.44
C THR A 391 -8.35 27.17 20.77
N PRO A 392 -8.48 28.37 21.37
CA PRO A 392 -7.90 28.64 22.68
C PRO A 392 -8.47 27.69 23.75
N GLY A 393 -7.59 27.09 24.56
CA GLY A 393 -8.01 26.15 25.61
C GLY A 393 -8.54 24.80 25.10
N PHE A 394 -8.22 24.43 23.86
CA PHE A 394 -8.61 23.15 23.26
C PHE A 394 -8.28 21.95 24.16
N SER A 395 -9.28 21.08 24.34
CA SER A 395 -9.17 19.80 25.04
C SER A 395 -9.72 18.68 24.17
N PRO A 396 -8.85 17.79 23.64
CA PRO A 396 -9.29 16.68 22.79
C PRO A 396 -10.31 15.77 23.48
N THR A 397 -10.14 15.51 24.78
CA THR A 397 -11.02 14.63 25.54
C THR A 397 -12.39 15.26 25.79
N ALA A 398 -12.45 16.57 26.06
CA ALA A 398 -13.74 17.25 26.27
C ALA A 398 -14.58 17.29 24.99
N ASP A 399 -13.94 17.57 23.85
CA ASP A 399 -14.64 17.53 22.56
C ASP A 399 -15.03 16.10 22.16
N ALA A 400 -14.19 15.10 22.47
CA ALA A 400 -14.55 13.70 22.28
C ALA A 400 -15.78 13.30 23.15
N GLU A 401 -15.85 13.77 24.39
CA GLU A 401 -17.00 13.54 25.28
C GLU A 401 -18.27 14.20 24.72
N HIS A 402 -18.16 15.42 24.20
CA HIS A 402 -19.29 16.10 23.55
C HIS A 402 -19.74 15.37 22.27
N LEU A 403 -18.81 14.91 21.42
CA LEU A 403 -19.14 14.10 20.24
C LEU A 403 -19.82 12.79 20.66
N LYS A 404 -19.32 12.12 21.69
CA LYS A 404 -19.93 10.89 22.21
C LYS A 404 -21.34 11.16 22.73
N ALA A 405 -21.56 12.27 23.42
CA ALA A 405 -22.87 12.68 23.90
C ALA A 405 -23.83 12.99 22.74
N ALA A 406 -23.33 13.64 21.68
CA ALA A 406 -24.11 13.94 20.48
C ALA A 406 -24.56 12.69 19.71
N MET A 407 -23.80 11.61 19.83
CA MET A 407 -24.04 10.31 19.19
C MET A 407 -24.70 9.27 20.12
N ARG A 408 -25.25 9.70 21.27
CA ARG A 408 -25.83 8.78 22.27
C ARG A 408 -27.36 8.84 22.25
N GLY A 409 -28.01 7.71 22.01
CA GLY A 409 -29.44 7.53 22.23
C GLY A 409 -30.18 7.14 20.96
N ILE A 410 -31.48 7.46 20.88
CA ILE A 410 -32.26 7.32 19.66
C ILE A 410 -32.19 8.67 18.92
N GLY A 411 -31.50 8.70 17.79
CA GLY A 411 -31.22 9.91 17.01
C GLY A 411 -29.84 10.50 17.31
N THR A 412 -29.40 11.39 16.43
CA THR A 412 -28.09 12.04 16.46
C THR A 412 -28.29 13.54 16.66
N ASN A 413 -27.34 14.21 17.33
CA ASN A 413 -27.27 15.66 17.37
C ASN A 413 -26.24 16.15 16.35
N GLU A 414 -26.67 16.29 15.10
CA GLU A 414 -25.81 16.70 13.98
C GLU A 414 -25.24 18.11 14.21
N GLU A 415 -26.00 19.02 14.83
CA GLU A 415 -25.56 20.38 15.13
C GLU A 415 -24.32 20.38 16.05
N ALA A 416 -24.27 19.51 17.05
CA ALA A 416 -23.11 19.37 17.92
C ALA A 416 -21.89 18.82 17.16
N ILE A 417 -22.10 17.84 16.28
CA ILE A 417 -21.04 17.28 15.42
C ILE A 417 -20.49 18.37 14.49
N ILE A 418 -21.37 19.12 13.82
CA ILE A 418 -21.01 20.23 12.93
C ILE A 418 -20.22 21.31 13.69
N ASN A 419 -20.68 21.70 14.88
CA ASN A 419 -20.01 22.74 15.65
C ASN A 419 -18.63 22.33 16.17
N ILE A 420 -18.40 21.04 16.41
CA ILE A 420 -17.08 20.53 16.80
C ILE A 420 -16.21 20.37 15.55
N LEU A 421 -16.58 19.50 14.61
CA LEU A 421 -15.73 19.19 13.45
C LEU A 421 -15.52 20.40 12.52
N GLY A 422 -16.56 21.23 12.35
CA GLY A 422 -16.52 22.41 11.49
C GLY A 422 -15.74 23.60 12.05
N ARG A 423 -15.40 23.61 13.35
CA ARG A 423 -14.66 24.72 14.01
C ARG A 423 -13.28 24.35 14.51
N ARG A 424 -12.91 23.07 14.45
CA ARG A 424 -11.59 22.58 14.87
C ARG A 424 -10.65 22.52 13.68
N THR A 425 -9.40 22.87 13.90
CA THR A 425 -8.34 22.66 12.90
C THR A 425 -8.19 21.17 12.60
N THR A 426 -7.52 20.83 11.49
CA THR A 426 -7.25 19.44 11.15
C THR A 426 -6.48 18.73 12.26
N TYR A 427 -5.47 19.40 12.84
CA TYR A 427 -4.74 18.84 13.98
C TYR A 427 -5.65 18.53 15.18
N GLU A 428 -6.52 19.48 15.54
CA GLU A 428 -7.45 19.29 16.67
C GLU A 428 -8.45 18.17 16.39
N ARG A 429 -8.98 18.06 15.17
CA ARG A 429 -9.85 16.94 14.77
C ARG A 429 -9.16 15.58 14.90
N LEU A 430 -7.89 15.49 14.49
CA LEU A 430 -7.09 14.27 14.66
C LEU A 430 -6.84 13.96 16.14
N ALA A 431 -6.54 14.97 16.95
CA ALA A 431 -6.37 14.79 18.38
C ALA A 431 -7.67 14.31 19.07
N ILE A 432 -8.83 14.84 18.66
CA ILE A 432 -10.15 14.38 19.13
C ILE A 432 -10.36 12.92 18.73
N ARG A 433 -10.13 12.58 17.46
CA ARG A 433 -10.23 11.21 16.94
C ARG A 433 -9.39 10.24 17.74
N ASP A 434 -8.14 10.60 18.02
CA ASP A 434 -7.18 9.74 18.72
C ASP A 434 -7.50 9.66 20.24
N ALA A 435 -8.16 10.66 20.82
CA ALA A 435 -8.60 10.65 22.21
C ALA A 435 -9.92 9.87 22.42
N TYR A 436 -10.77 9.78 21.40
CA TYR A 436 -12.10 9.19 21.48
C TYR A 436 -12.15 7.74 22.05
N PRO A 437 -11.22 6.82 21.71
CA PRO A 437 -11.21 5.46 22.27
C PRO A 437 -10.98 5.40 23.79
N SER A 438 -10.42 6.44 24.40
CA SER A 438 -10.21 6.47 25.86
C SER A 438 -11.51 6.60 26.66
N ILE A 439 -12.57 7.09 26.02
CA ILE A 439 -13.88 7.35 26.62
C ILE A 439 -14.99 6.52 25.98
N SER A 440 -14.71 5.79 24.89
CA SER A 440 -15.69 5.05 24.09
C SER A 440 -15.10 3.71 23.64
N SER A 441 -15.93 2.65 23.58
CA SER A 441 -15.50 1.36 23.05
C SER A 441 -15.41 1.32 21.51
N LYS A 442 -16.02 2.28 20.83
CA LYS A 442 -15.90 2.50 19.37
C LYS A 442 -14.83 3.55 19.10
N THR A 443 -14.15 3.46 17.98
CA THR A 443 -13.37 4.59 17.44
C THR A 443 -14.30 5.73 16.99
N LEU A 444 -13.75 6.93 16.78
CA LEU A 444 -14.57 8.06 16.31
C LEU A 444 -15.12 7.81 14.90
N ASP A 445 -14.34 7.16 14.02
CA ASP A 445 -14.80 6.83 12.66
C ASP A 445 -15.96 5.84 12.70
N GLU A 446 -15.90 4.78 13.51
CA GLU A 446 -16.98 3.81 13.70
C GLU A 446 -18.24 4.47 14.27
N ALA A 447 -18.07 5.37 15.24
CA ALA A 447 -19.18 6.10 15.84
C ALA A 447 -19.91 6.97 14.79
N LEU A 448 -19.15 7.78 14.03
CA LEU A 448 -19.73 8.63 12.98
C LEU A 448 -20.40 7.80 11.87
N ARG A 449 -19.80 6.68 11.44
CA ARG A 449 -20.41 5.78 10.43
C ARG A 449 -21.70 5.13 10.89
N SER A 450 -21.83 4.87 12.20
CA SER A 450 -23.05 4.25 12.73
C SER A 450 -24.19 5.23 12.92
N GLU A 451 -23.91 6.53 13.03
CA GLU A 451 -24.90 7.56 13.38
C GLU A 451 -25.28 8.48 12.21
N LEU A 452 -24.43 8.60 11.19
CA LEU A 452 -24.60 9.51 10.05
C LEU A 452 -24.85 8.73 8.76
N SER A 453 -25.30 9.44 7.71
CA SER A 453 -25.42 8.85 6.37
C SER A 453 -25.10 9.84 5.24
N ARG A 454 -24.85 9.31 4.04
CA ARG A 454 -24.73 10.07 2.76
C ARG A 454 -23.59 11.12 2.79
N SER A 455 -23.71 12.21 2.02
CA SER A 455 -22.67 13.23 1.86
C SER A 455 -22.23 13.88 3.18
N PHE A 456 -23.12 13.95 4.18
CA PHE A 456 -22.76 14.47 5.51
C PHE A 456 -21.84 13.51 6.27
N GLU A 457 -22.14 12.21 6.25
CA GLU A 457 -21.26 11.16 6.80
C GLU A 457 -19.91 11.17 6.09
N GLU A 458 -19.91 11.14 4.75
CA GLU A 458 -18.69 11.12 3.93
C GLU A 458 -17.80 12.31 4.26
N PHE A 459 -18.39 13.49 4.43
CA PHE A 459 -17.61 14.67 4.76
C PHE A 459 -17.08 14.64 6.20
N CYS A 460 -17.87 14.21 7.17
CA CYS A 460 -17.40 14.02 8.56
C CYS A 460 -16.25 13.01 8.65
N GLN A 461 -16.35 11.89 7.91
CA GLN A 461 -15.28 10.90 7.81
C GLN A 461 -14.01 11.51 7.21
N LEU A 462 -14.14 12.30 6.14
CA LEU A 462 -13.03 12.96 5.49
C LEU A 462 -12.35 13.99 6.41
N LEU A 463 -13.10 14.73 7.23
CA LEU A 463 -12.56 15.73 8.16
C LEU A 463 -11.73 15.14 9.31
N ILE A 464 -11.95 13.89 9.69
CA ILE A 464 -11.16 13.20 10.72
C ILE A 464 -9.95 12.45 10.14
N GLN A 465 -9.65 12.63 8.86
CA GLN A 465 -8.44 12.09 8.22
C GLN A 465 -7.31 13.11 8.17
N SER A 466 -6.07 12.62 8.13
CA SER A 466 -4.90 13.47 7.88
C SER A 466 -4.89 13.93 6.41
N PRO A 467 -4.24 15.07 6.08
CA PRO A 467 -4.14 15.53 4.69
C PRO A 467 -3.58 14.47 3.74
N ALA A 468 -2.59 13.69 4.20
CA ALA A 468 -2.00 12.60 3.42
C ALA A 468 -3.01 11.49 3.11
N GLN A 469 -3.86 11.10 4.09
CA GLN A 469 -4.93 10.11 3.90
C GLN A 469 -6.00 10.62 2.91
N ILE A 470 -6.42 11.88 3.04
CA ILE A 470 -7.39 12.48 2.12
C ILE A 470 -6.88 12.47 0.67
N MET A 471 -5.63 12.87 0.46
CA MET A 471 -5.00 12.87 -0.87
C MET A 471 -4.80 11.45 -1.39
N ALA A 472 -4.36 10.52 -0.54
CA ALA A 472 -4.18 9.10 -0.86
C ALA A 472 -5.47 8.43 -1.34
N GLU A 473 -6.58 8.59 -0.60
CA GLU A 473 -7.89 8.06 -0.99
C GLU A 473 -8.38 8.62 -2.32
N ALA A 474 -8.17 9.92 -2.55
CA ALA A 474 -8.53 10.57 -3.81
C ALA A 474 -7.72 10.02 -4.99
N LEU A 475 -6.39 9.88 -4.84
CA LEU A 475 -5.52 9.29 -5.86
C LEU A 475 -5.89 7.83 -6.14
N TYR A 476 -6.14 7.04 -5.10
CA TYR A 476 -6.51 5.64 -5.28
C TYR A 476 -7.82 5.50 -6.05
N LYS A 477 -8.86 6.25 -5.67
CA LYS A 477 -10.15 6.26 -6.37
C LYS A 477 -10.06 6.84 -7.79
N ALA A 478 -9.03 7.64 -8.08
CA ALA A 478 -8.80 8.23 -9.39
C ALA A 478 -8.10 7.26 -10.36
N MET A 479 -7.23 6.38 -9.87
CA MET A 479 -6.53 5.37 -10.67
C MET A 479 -7.20 3.98 -10.63
N LYS A 480 -8.17 3.77 -9.74
CA LYS A 480 -8.89 2.49 -9.65
C LYS A 480 -10.01 2.40 -10.68
N GLY A 481 -9.92 1.40 -11.56
CA GLY A 481 -10.99 1.05 -12.50
C GLY A 481 -10.49 1.13 -13.94
N ALA A 482 -11.42 1.22 -14.90
CA ALA A 482 -11.05 1.46 -16.29
C ALA A 482 -10.83 2.96 -16.53
N GLY A 483 -9.61 3.31 -16.91
CA GLY A 483 -9.18 4.69 -17.15
C GLY A 483 -8.82 5.44 -15.87
N THR A 484 -8.15 6.58 -16.05
CA THR A 484 -7.67 7.43 -14.97
C THR A 484 -8.54 8.67 -14.85
N LYS A 485 -8.62 9.26 -13.65
CA LYS A 485 -9.19 10.61 -13.45
C LYS A 485 -8.07 11.62 -13.27
N GLU A 486 -7.40 11.97 -14.36
CA GLU A 486 -6.17 12.78 -14.39
C GLU A 486 -6.34 14.14 -13.71
N ARG A 487 -7.55 14.73 -13.76
CA ARG A 487 -7.86 15.96 -13.01
C ARG A 487 -7.56 15.85 -11.51
N VAL A 488 -7.87 14.72 -10.89
CA VAL A 488 -7.62 14.50 -9.46
C VAL A 488 -6.12 14.37 -9.19
N LEU A 489 -5.39 13.70 -10.10
CA LEU A 489 -3.93 13.60 -10.03
C LEU A 489 -3.31 15.00 -10.16
N ASN A 490 -3.75 15.80 -11.14
CA ASN A 490 -3.23 17.15 -11.40
C ASN A 490 -3.48 18.11 -10.22
N GLU A 491 -4.65 18.03 -9.59
CA GLU A 491 -4.97 18.80 -8.39
C GLU A 491 -4.01 18.49 -7.23
N ILE A 492 -3.77 17.20 -6.97
CA ILE A 492 -2.97 16.74 -5.83
C ILE A 492 -1.48 16.96 -6.11
N PHE A 493 -0.96 16.45 -7.23
CA PHE A 493 0.45 16.54 -7.58
C PHE A 493 0.88 17.96 -7.95
N GLY A 494 0.00 18.75 -8.55
CA GLY A 494 0.27 20.17 -8.80
C GLY A 494 0.43 20.97 -7.50
N GLY A 495 -0.35 20.63 -6.46
CA GLY A 495 -0.37 21.34 -5.17
C GLY A 495 0.43 20.73 -4.02
N ILE A 496 1.15 19.62 -4.22
CA ILE A 496 1.87 18.93 -3.14
C ILE A 496 3.23 19.58 -2.83
N SER A 497 3.53 19.71 -1.53
CA SER A 497 4.85 20.13 -1.05
C SER A 497 5.80 18.93 -0.90
N LYS A 498 7.11 19.17 -0.93
CA LYS A 498 8.12 18.13 -0.70
C LYS A 498 7.92 17.41 0.63
N SER A 499 7.59 18.19 1.66
CA SER A 499 7.41 17.69 3.02
C SER A 499 6.18 16.81 3.19
N GLU A 500 5.21 16.85 2.27
CA GLU A 500 4.03 15.97 2.25
C GLU A 500 4.26 14.64 1.53
N ILE A 501 5.27 14.54 0.65
CA ILE A 501 5.40 13.38 -0.26
C ILE A 501 5.61 12.08 0.50
N VAL A 502 6.42 12.07 1.56
CA VAL A 502 6.70 10.84 2.32
C VAL A 502 5.44 10.32 3.00
N ASP A 503 4.66 11.22 3.61
CA ASP A 503 3.42 10.85 4.27
C ASP A 503 2.33 10.51 3.26
N LEU A 504 2.28 11.19 2.10
CA LEU A 504 1.39 10.82 1.00
C LEU A 504 1.73 9.42 0.48
N LYS A 505 3.01 9.11 0.24
CA LYS A 505 3.41 7.77 -0.21
C LYS A 505 2.98 6.74 0.82
N ARG A 506 3.25 6.95 2.10
CA ARG A 506 2.83 6.04 3.17
C ARG A 506 1.30 5.92 3.26
N ALA A 507 0.56 7.00 3.04
CA ALA A 507 -0.90 6.98 3.13
C ALA A 507 -1.55 6.36 1.88
N PHE A 508 -1.05 6.68 0.68
CA PHE A 508 -1.47 6.06 -0.58
C PHE A 508 -1.12 4.60 -0.57
N GLU A 509 0.06 4.32 -0.01
CA GLU A 509 0.41 3.03 0.51
C GLU A 509 -0.78 2.63 1.44
N ASN A 510 -0.92 2.90 2.72
CA ASN A 510 -2.08 2.44 3.54
C ASN A 510 -3.55 2.33 2.96
N VAL A 511 -3.96 3.11 1.96
CA VAL A 511 -5.26 3.06 1.27
C VAL A 511 -5.41 1.95 0.21
N SER A 512 -4.41 1.73 -0.65
CA SER A 512 -4.54 0.92 -1.89
C SER A 512 -4.50 -0.63 -1.71
N GLY A 513 -4.06 -1.16 -0.55
CA GLY A 513 -3.99 -2.60 -0.24
C GLY A 513 -2.71 -3.35 -0.67
N GLY A 514 -1.74 -2.68 -1.30
CA GLY A 514 -0.36 -3.17 -1.37
C GLY A 514 0.55 -2.50 -2.41
N GLU A 515 0.01 -1.57 -3.17
CA GLU A 515 0.68 -0.87 -4.25
C GLU A 515 1.41 0.39 -3.77
N THR A 516 2.64 0.59 -4.23
CA THR A 516 3.30 1.89 -4.03
C THR A 516 2.64 2.94 -4.93
N LEU A 517 2.72 4.22 -4.56
CA LEU A 517 2.16 5.30 -5.38
C LEU A 517 2.88 5.40 -6.74
N GLU A 518 4.18 5.08 -6.77
CA GLU A 518 4.98 4.98 -7.98
C GLU A 518 4.52 3.83 -8.89
N ASP A 519 4.21 2.66 -8.33
CA ASP A 519 3.72 1.51 -9.10
C ASP A 519 2.33 1.82 -9.67
N ALA A 520 1.43 2.40 -8.88
CA ALA A 520 0.10 2.79 -9.33
C ALA A 520 0.15 3.80 -10.49
N ILE A 521 0.96 4.85 -10.35
CA ILE A 521 1.20 5.81 -11.45
C ILE A 521 1.82 5.11 -12.65
N SER A 522 2.74 4.17 -12.44
CA SER A 522 3.42 3.47 -13.52
C SER A 522 2.52 2.53 -14.30
N GLY A 523 1.52 1.96 -13.63
CA GLY A 523 0.50 1.08 -14.22
C GLY A 523 -0.63 1.83 -14.91
N ASP A 524 -1.04 2.98 -14.37
CA ASP A 524 -2.25 3.69 -14.83
C ASP A 524 -1.94 4.85 -15.79
N THR A 525 -0.70 5.35 -15.80
CA THR A 525 -0.27 6.46 -16.68
C THR A 525 0.91 6.10 -17.58
N SER A 526 1.14 6.89 -18.62
CA SER A 526 2.22 6.64 -19.58
C SER A 526 2.85 7.93 -20.11
N GLY A 527 3.95 7.80 -20.86
CA GLY A 527 4.65 8.92 -21.49
C GLY A 527 5.18 9.97 -20.50
N ASP A 528 5.24 11.21 -20.97
CA ASP A 528 5.76 12.36 -20.22
C ASP A 528 4.94 12.67 -18.97
N TYR A 529 3.62 12.38 -19.01
CA TYR A 529 2.74 12.55 -17.87
C TYR A 529 3.17 11.67 -16.69
N LYS A 530 3.43 10.38 -16.96
CA LYS A 530 4.00 9.47 -15.95
C LYS A 530 5.32 9.98 -15.41
N GLU A 531 6.25 10.38 -16.29
CA GLU A 531 7.57 10.81 -15.88
C GLU A 531 7.51 12.06 -14.98
N ALA A 532 6.64 13.01 -15.31
CA ALA A 532 6.41 14.20 -14.50
C ALA A 532 5.90 13.87 -13.10
N LEU A 533 4.93 12.96 -12.98
CA LEU A 533 4.40 12.50 -11.70
C LEU A 533 5.49 11.81 -10.85
N LEU A 534 6.31 10.96 -11.46
CA LEU A 534 7.43 10.29 -10.79
C LEU A 534 8.54 11.27 -10.38
N LEU A 535 8.79 12.33 -11.15
CA LEU A 535 9.73 13.39 -10.77
C LEU A 535 9.26 14.14 -9.52
N ILE A 536 7.97 14.46 -9.42
CA ILE A 536 7.40 15.06 -8.21
C ILE A 536 7.65 14.12 -7.03
N LEU A 537 7.33 12.82 -7.17
CA LEU A 537 7.50 11.81 -6.11
C LEU A 537 8.95 11.56 -5.70
N ALA A 538 9.93 11.87 -6.54
CA ALA A 538 11.34 11.79 -6.15
C ALA A 538 11.70 12.78 -5.02
N ALA A 539 10.82 13.75 -4.71
CA ALA A 539 10.93 14.67 -3.59
C ALA A 539 12.24 15.48 -3.57
N GLN A 540 12.75 15.83 -4.76
CA GLN A 540 14.02 16.56 -4.92
C GLN A 540 13.86 18.08 -4.92
N SER A 541 12.68 18.60 -4.56
CA SER A 541 12.41 20.05 -4.54
C SER A 541 13.33 20.81 -3.55
N ASP A 542 13.63 22.07 -3.88
CA ASP A 542 14.41 23.01 -3.07
C ASP A 542 13.57 23.72 -1.99
N GLU A 543 12.50 23.07 -1.50
CA GLU A 543 11.63 23.59 -0.45
C GLU A 543 12.42 23.97 0.84
N PRO A 544 12.27 25.23 1.33
CA PRO A 544 12.92 25.67 2.55
C PRO A 544 12.43 24.88 3.78
N PRO A 545 13.31 24.58 4.75
CA PRO A 545 12.89 23.98 6.02
C PRO A 545 11.85 24.85 6.75
N ALA A 546 10.91 24.19 7.45
CA ALA A 546 9.83 24.87 8.18
C ALA A 546 10.32 25.99 9.13
N GLN A 547 11.50 25.84 9.73
CA GLN A 547 12.05 26.86 10.63
C GLN A 547 12.37 28.18 9.92
N GLN A 548 12.77 28.14 8.65
CA GLN A 548 12.99 29.35 7.86
C GLN A 548 11.64 29.99 7.48
N LEU A 549 10.66 29.17 7.08
CA LEU A 549 9.33 29.63 6.66
C LEU A 549 8.52 30.31 7.78
N LYS A 550 8.80 30.04 9.06
CA LYS A 550 8.09 30.68 10.19
C LYS A 550 8.11 32.21 10.15
N ASN A 551 9.20 32.78 9.64
CA ASN A 551 9.40 34.23 9.58
C ASN A 551 9.20 34.78 8.16
N LEU A 552 8.66 34.00 7.23
CA LEU A 552 8.42 34.46 5.86
C LEU A 552 7.42 35.62 5.87
N SER A 553 7.74 36.65 5.11
CA SER A 553 6.97 37.86 4.92
C SER A 553 7.30 38.47 3.56
N PRO A 554 6.52 39.45 3.08
CA PRO A 554 6.88 40.19 1.88
C PRO A 554 8.26 40.86 1.96
N ALA A 555 8.70 41.27 3.16
CA ALA A 555 9.95 41.99 3.36
C ALA A 555 11.20 41.11 3.14
N ASN A 556 11.12 39.81 3.45
CA ASN A 556 12.24 38.87 3.36
C ASN A 556 12.03 37.75 2.33
N LEU A 557 11.00 37.82 1.50
CA LEU A 557 10.74 36.86 0.43
C LEU A 557 11.97 36.61 -0.46
N HIS A 558 12.75 37.67 -0.72
CA HIS A 558 13.98 37.61 -1.52
C HIS A 558 15.06 36.67 -0.94
N GLU A 559 15.05 36.38 0.36
CA GLU A 559 15.98 35.45 1.01
C GLU A 559 15.68 33.98 0.66
N PHE A 560 14.46 33.70 0.19
CA PHE A 560 13.99 32.38 -0.21
C PHE A 560 14.09 32.14 -1.71
N VAL A 561 14.65 33.11 -2.45
CA VAL A 561 14.76 33.08 -3.90
C VAL A 561 16.23 33.13 -4.30
N ASN A 562 16.67 32.14 -5.07
CA ASN A 562 17.91 32.21 -5.83
C ASN A 562 17.62 32.82 -7.21
N LYS A 563 17.90 34.11 -7.37
CA LYS A 563 17.64 34.86 -8.62
C LYS A 563 18.45 34.32 -9.81
N GLY A 564 19.72 33.95 -9.59
CA GLY A 564 20.55 33.39 -10.66
C GLY A 564 20.02 32.04 -11.15
N LEU A 565 19.52 31.22 -10.23
CA LEU A 565 18.85 29.96 -10.57
C LEU A 565 17.54 30.20 -11.31
N ALA A 566 16.73 31.19 -10.91
CA ALA A 566 15.49 31.55 -11.61
C ALA A 566 15.76 31.96 -13.07
N GLU A 567 16.78 32.79 -13.30
CA GLU A 567 17.19 33.22 -14.65
C GLU A 567 17.73 32.05 -15.48
N GLN A 568 18.47 31.13 -14.86
CA GLN A 568 18.97 29.92 -15.50
C GLN A 568 17.83 28.97 -15.89
N ASP A 569 16.91 28.71 -14.96
CA ASP A 569 15.74 27.86 -15.17
C ASP A 569 14.84 28.42 -16.27
N ALA A 570 14.56 29.73 -16.23
CA ALA A 570 13.80 30.41 -17.27
C ALA A 570 14.45 30.26 -18.65
N LYS A 571 15.78 30.40 -18.71
CA LYS A 571 16.54 30.17 -19.95
C LYS A 571 16.46 28.72 -20.41
N GLU A 572 16.56 27.77 -19.50
CA GLU A 572 16.54 26.35 -19.82
C GLU A 572 15.18 25.86 -20.31
N ILE A 573 14.09 26.35 -19.71
CA ILE A 573 12.72 26.13 -20.19
C ILE A 573 12.57 26.71 -21.60
N TYR A 574 12.98 27.96 -21.83
CA TYR A 574 12.91 28.56 -23.16
C TYR A 574 13.74 27.79 -24.19
N ASP A 575 15.00 27.46 -23.85
CA ASP A 575 15.91 26.77 -24.77
C ASP A 575 15.47 25.35 -25.11
N SER A 576 14.78 24.67 -24.20
CA SER A 576 14.29 23.30 -24.39
C SER A 576 12.92 23.24 -25.07
N GLY A 577 12.13 24.33 -25.01
CA GLY A 577 10.87 24.49 -25.73
C GLY A 577 11.00 25.43 -26.93
N GLU A 578 10.39 26.60 -26.84
CA GLU A 578 10.25 27.55 -27.96
C GLU A 578 11.56 27.98 -28.63
N GLY A 579 12.63 28.15 -27.86
CA GLY A 579 13.96 28.50 -28.35
C GLY A 579 14.55 27.41 -29.23
N TYR A 580 14.24 26.14 -28.97
CA TYR A 580 14.62 25.03 -29.84
C TYR A 580 13.87 25.09 -31.17
N ALA A 581 12.54 25.24 -31.13
CA ALA A 581 11.72 25.37 -32.34
C ALA A 581 12.18 26.55 -33.22
N ASN A 582 12.50 27.69 -32.61
CA ASN A 582 12.99 28.88 -33.31
C ASN A 582 14.38 28.66 -33.94
N ARG A 583 15.31 27.96 -33.26
CA ARG A 583 16.62 27.62 -33.83
C ARG A 583 16.50 26.63 -34.98
N VAL A 584 15.69 25.59 -34.84
CA VAL A 584 15.44 24.62 -35.92
C VAL A 584 14.81 25.33 -37.13
N ALA A 585 13.84 26.21 -36.92
CA ALA A 585 13.25 27.00 -38.01
C ALA A 585 14.28 27.92 -38.70
N ALA A 586 15.20 28.53 -37.94
CA ALA A 586 16.27 29.36 -38.47
C ALA A 586 17.31 28.56 -39.26
N ASP A 587 17.74 27.40 -38.76
CA ASP A 587 18.67 26.48 -39.41
C ASP A 587 18.08 25.87 -40.70
N CYS A 588 16.80 25.51 -40.69
CA CYS A 588 16.10 25.07 -41.91
C CYS A 588 16.04 26.18 -42.96
N LYS A 589 15.80 27.43 -42.55
CA LYS A 589 15.80 28.59 -43.47
C LYS A 589 17.18 28.88 -44.05
N THR A 590 18.27 28.61 -43.33
CA THR A 590 19.64 28.86 -43.79
C THR A 590 20.20 27.72 -44.64
N ASN A 591 19.92 26.46 -44.28
CA ASN A 591 20.55 25.29 -44.92
C ASN A 591 19.69 24.59 -45.98
N MET A 592 18.38 24.87 -46.08
CA MET A 592 17.49 24.28 -47.11
C MET A 592 16.51 25.31 -47.71
N PRO A 593 16.99 26.39 -48.36
CA PRO A 593 16.16 27.50 -48.80
C PRO A 593 15.18 27.20 -49.96
N TRP A 594 15.31 26.04 -50.63
CA TRP A 594 14.57 25.73 -51.86
C TRP A 594 13.42 24.72 -51.70
N PHE A 595 13.14 24.22 -50.49
CA PHE A 595 12.21 23.10 -50.31
C PHE A 595 10.94 23.37 -49.49
N ILE A 596 10.74 24.58 -48.95
CA ILE A 596 9.58 24.88 -48.09
C ILE A 596 9.03 26.30 -48.37
N PRO A 597 7.79 26.46 -48.87
CA PRO A 597 7.14 27.77 -49.03
C PRO A 597 7.04 28.55 -47.71
N SER A 598 7.08 29.89 -47.76
CA SER A 598 7.09 30.79 -46.60
C SER A 598 5.96 30.55 -45.59
N ASP A 599 4.84 30.02 -46.06
CA ASP A 599 3.59 29.92 -45.32
C ASP A 599 3.51 28.63 -44.48
N PHE A 600 4.53 27.77 -44.57
CA PHE A 600 4.63 26.47 -43.87
C PHE A 600 5.33 26.55 -42.50
N TYR A 601 5.95 27.67 -42.15
CA TYR A 601 6.66 27.84 -40.88
C TYR A 601 5.69 28.27 -39.76
N GLY A 602 5.01 27.31 -39.12
CA GLY A 602 4.18 27.66 -37.94
C GLY A 602 3.27 26.61 -37.32
N LYS A 603 3.18 25.37 -37.82
CA LYS A 603 2.35 24.33 -37.20
C LYS A 603 3.10 23.00 -37.13
N ILE A 604 3.22 22.45 -35.91
CA ILE A 604 3.95 21.21 -35.60
C ILE A 604 3.32 19.95 -36.23
N SER A 605 2.10 20.04 -36.78
CA SER A 605 1.32 18.87 -37.24
C SER A 605 1.64 18.33 -38.65
N TRP A 606 2.82 18.60 -39.23
CA TRP A 606 3.10 18.20 -40.62
C TRP A 606 4.04 17.00 -40.79
N TYR A 607 4.66 16.49 -39.71
CA TYR A 607 5.66 15.40 -39.81
C TYR A 607 5.16 14.12 -40.50
N ASP A 608 3.84 13.92 -40.62
CA ASP A 608 3.21 12.77 -41.25
C ASP A 608 3.03 12.86 -42.78
N LYS A 609 3.38 13.99 -43.44
CA LYS A 609 3.00 14.23 -44.85
C LYS A 609 4.14 14.34 -45.87
N ALA A 610 5.41 14.16 -45.49
CA ALA A 610 6.54 14.20 -46.44
C ALA A 610 7.65 13.19 -46.07
N PRO A 611 7.52 11.90 -46.47
CA PRO A 611 8.34 10.79 -45.97
C PRO A 611 9.86 10.95 -46.12
N GLU A 612 10.27 11.65 -47.18
CA GLU A 612 11.69 11.84 -47.54
C GLU A 612 12.38 12.88 -46.64
N VAL A 613 11.65 13.91 -46.18
CA VAL A 613 12.13 14.90 -45.22
C VAL A 613 12.10 14.33 -43.80
N THR A 614 11.09 13.52 -43.49
CA THR A 614 10.93 12.85 -42.19
C THR A 614 12.12 11.96 -41.87
N GLN A 615 12.77 11.33 -42.85
CA GLN A 615 13.88 10.40 -42.58
C GLN A 615 15.21 11.12 -42.27
N ALA A 616 15.53 12.20 -42.96
CA ALA A 616 16.73 13.00 -42.68
C ALA A 616 16.57 13.82 -41.39
N VAL A 617 15.41 14.46 -41.19
CA VAL A 617 15.11 15.24 -39.98
C VAL A 617 14.95 14.32 -38.77
N SER A 618 14.32 13.13 -38.89
CA SER A 618 14.23 12.20 -37.75
C SER A 618 15.58 11.61 -37.33
N VAL A 619 16.56 11.49 -38.22
CA VAL A 619 17.91 11.04 -37.87
C VAL A 619 18.70 12.13 -37.18
N ILE A 620 18.54 13.40 -37.58
CA ILE A 620 19.14 14.55 -36.87
C ILE A 620 18.45 14.76 -35.52
N TRP A 621 17.11 14.68 -35.50
CA TRP A 621 16.27 14.71 -34.30
C TRP A 621 16.74 13.61 -33.33
N ARG A 622 16.75 12.33 -33.71
CA ARG A 622 17.23 11.22 -32.85
C ARG A 622 18.72 11.30 -32.45
N LYS A 623 19.57 11.98 -33.22
CA LYS A 623 21.00 12.11 -32.90
C LYS A 623 21.31 13.28 -31.95
N GLN A 624 20.45 14.30 -31.87
CA GLN A 624 20.63 15.46 -30.98
C GLN A 624 19.63 15.49 -29.81
N THR A 625 18.42 14.95 -29.97
CA THR A 625 17.53 14.60 -28.86
C THR A 625 17.86 13.17 -28.41
N ARG A 626 18.68 13.03 -27.37
CA ARG A 626 18.49 11.89 -26.47
C ARG A 626 17.05 12.03 -25.97
N MET A 627 16.14 11.18 -26.47
CA MET A 627 14.65 11.18 -26.33
C MET A 627 14.08 11.19 -24.89
N GLY A 628 14.83 11.68 -23.91
CA GLY A 628 14.34 12.03 -22.59
C GLY A 628 15.18 13.11 -21.92
N THR A 629 16.09 13.80 -22.63
CA THR A 629 16.94 14.85 -22.03
C THR A 629 16.40 16.25 -22.27
N ALA A 630 15.69 16.51 -23.36
CA ALA A 630 15.07 17.80 -23.61
C ALA A 630 13.77 17.98 -22.82
N GLU A 631 12.88 16.97 -22.79
CA GLU A 631 11.67 17.01 -21.96
C GLU A 631 12.03 17.13 -20.46
N ASN A 632 13.01 16.36 -19.98
CA ASN A 632 13.51 16.50 -18.60
C ASN A 632 14.06 17.90 -18.30
N ARG A 633 14.78 18.52 -19.24
CA ARG A 633 15.30 19.89 -19.05
C ARG A 633 14.18 20.94 -19.06
N PHE A 634 13.09 20.67 -19.77
CA PHE A 634 11.89 21.53 -19.77
C PHE A 634 11.09 21.38 -18.47
N MET A 635 10.77 20.16 -18.03
CA MET A 635 9.86 19.93 -16.91
C MET A 635 10.52 19.99 -15.52
N ARG A 636 11.80 19.60 -15.37
CA ARG A 636 12.46 19.57 -14.05
C ARG A 636 12.48 20.92 -13.33
N PRO A 637 12.78 22.07 -13.99
CA PRO A 637 12.71 23.36 -13.31
C PRO A 637 11.29 23.74 -12.86
N ILE A 638 10.25 23.20 -13.49
CA ILE A 638 8.85 23.44 -13.10
C ILE A 638 8.47 22.55 -11.91
N LEU A 639 8.88 21.28 -11.92
CA LEU A 639 8.44 20.26 -10.96
C LEU A 639 9.28 20.22 -9.67
N ASN A 640 10.58 20.48 -9.76
CA ASN A 640 11.53 20.35 -8.63
C ASN A 640 11.90 21.70 -7.99
N ARG A 641 11.09 22.74 -8.19
CA ARG A 641 11.23 24.00 -7.45
C ARG A 641 10.15 24.12 -6.39
N SER A 642 10.50 24.77 -5.30
CA SER A 642 9.58 25.28 -4.29
C SER A 642 8.65 26.29 -4.95
N PHE A 643 7.45 26.48 -4.39
CA PHE A 643 6.49 27.43 -4.98
C PHE A 643 7.04 28.86 -5.04
N ILE A 644 7.83 29.26 -4.05
CA ILE A 644 8.47 30.59 -4.00
C ILE A 644 9.51 30.72 -5.13
N GLN A 645 10.38 29.72 -5.29
CA GLN A 645 11.39 29.73 -6.33
C GLN A 645 10.76 29.61 -7.74
N LEU A 646 9.70 28.83 -7.90
CA LEU A 646 8.97 28.69 -9.17
C LEU A 646 8.28 30.00 -9.58
N ASN A 647 7.73 30.76 -8.63
CA ASN A 647 7.22 32.09 -8.91
C ASN A 647 8.33 33.03 -9.42
N ALA A 648 9.51 33.01 -8.78
CA ALA A 648 10.66 33.79 -9.25
C ALA A 648 11.14 33.35 -10.65
N THR A 649 11.10 32.05 -10.96
CA THR A 649 11.38 31.53 -12.32
C THR A 649 10.38 32.06 -13.34
N ASN A 650 9.08 32.12 -12.99
CA ASN A 650 8.05 32.72 -13.85
C ASN A 650 8.30 34.22 -14.05
N GLU A 651 8.65 34.98 -13.01
CA GLU A 651 9.00 36.40 -13.12
C GLU A 651 10.22 36.62 -14.03
N ALA A 652 11.29 35.82 -13.87
CA ALA A 652 12.47 35.88 -14.72
C ALA A 652 12.16 35.53 -16.18
N TYR A 653 11.30 34.52 -16.40
CA TYR A 653 10.83 34.15 -17.74
C TYR A 653 10.04 35.30 -18.38
N MET A 654 9.10 35.89 -17.65
CA MET A 654 8.29 37.01 -18.13
C MET A 654 9.15 38.24 -18.44
N GLN A 655 10.11 38.57 -17.56
CA GLN A 655 11.02 39.69 -17.77
C GLN A 655 11.87 39.52 -19.03
N LYS A 656 12.32 38.30 -19.31
CA LYS A 656 13.25 38.02 -20.42
C LYS A 656 12.55 37.77 -21.75
N TYR A 657 11.39 37.12 -21.73
CA TYR A 657 10.70 36.63 -22.93
C TYR A 657 9.35 37.30 -23.19
N GLY A 658 8.92 38.21 -22.31
CA GLY A 658 7.75 39.08 -22.52
C GLY A 658 6.39 38.41 -22.36
N LYS A 659 6.34 37.20 -21.77
CA LYS A 659 5.11 36.43 -21.57
C LYS A 659 5.20 35.49 -20.36
N PRO A 660 4.09 35.11 -19.73
CA PRO A 660 4.10 34.22 -18.58
C PRO A 660 4.52 32.79 -18.96
N LEU A 661 5.08 32.07 -18.00
CA LEU A 661 5.54 30.70 -18.18
C LEU A 661 4.41 29.74 -18.59
N VAL A 662 3.18 29.99 -18.11
CA VAL A 662 2.00 29.20 -18.48
C VAL A 662 1.76 29.21 -20.00
N GLU A 663 1.96 30.33 -20.68
CA GLU A 663 1.80 30.38 -22.15
C GLU A 663 2.83 29.53 -22.88
N ALA A 664 4.06 29.48 -22.37
CA ALA A 664 5.10 28.62 -22.93
C ALA A 664 4.75 27.13 -22.77
N ILE A 665 4.22 26.75 -21.60
CA ILE A 665 3.78 25.38 -21.32
C ILE A 665 2.66 24.98 -22.30
N LYS A 666 1.62 25.81 -22.44
CA LYS A 666 0.48 25.55 -23.34
C LYS A 666 0.85 25.43 -24.82
N LYS A 667 1.99 26.02 -25.22
CA LYS A 667 2.47 25.97 -26.59
C LYS A 667 3.28 24.71 -26.88
N GLU A 668 4.04 24.23 -25.89
CA GLU A 668 5.00 23.14 -26.04
C GLU A 668 4.47 21.78 -25.57
N THR A 669 3.40 21.77 -24.76
CA THR A 669 2.79 20.55 -24.20
C THR A 669 1.31 20.45 -24.58
N SER A 670 0.67 19.34 -24.24
CA SER A 670 -0.77 19.15 -24.46
C SER A 670 -1.37 18.16 -23.46
N ASN A 671 -2.71 18.12 -23.39
CA ASN A 671 -3.50 17.17 -22.58
C ASN A 671 -3.12 17.20 -21.09
N ASP A 672 -3.22 16.07 -20.38
CA ASP A 672 -3.06 16.00 -18.92
C ASP A 672 -1.67 16.40 -18.43
N PHE A 673 -0.65 16.25 -19.28
CA PHE A 673 0.69 16.71 -19.01
C PHE A 673 0.79 18.25 -19.01
N GLU A 674 0.15 18.92 -19.97
CA GLU A 674 -0.01 20.38 -19.93
C GLU A 674 -0.74 20.81 -18.66
N ASP A 675 -1.87 20.17 -18.36
CA ASP A 675 -2.70 20.52 -17.21
C ASP A 675 -1.94 20.39 -15.89
N LEU A 676 -1.10 19.36 -15.71
CA LEU A 676 -0.25 19.20 -14.52
C LEU A 676 0.77 20.35 -14.38
N LEU A 677 1.50 20.66 -15.46
CA LEU A 677 2.52 21.72 -15.43
C LEU A 677 1.88 23.10 -15.25
N VAL A 678 0.77 23.36 -15.92
CA VAL A 678 -0.03 24.59 -15.73
C VAL A 678 -0.53 24.67 -14.31
N PHE A 679 -1.10 23.60 -13.75
CA PHE A 679 -1.56 23.58 -12.36
C PHE A 679 -0.40 23.90 -11.40
N ARG A 680 0.76 23.27 -11.59
CA ARG A 680 1.95 23.49 -10.74
C ARG A 680 2.41 24.95 -10.74
N VAL A 681 2.47 25.58 -11.92
CA VAL A 681 2.85 27.00 -12.05
C VAL A 681 1.77 27.91 -11.47
N ARG A 682 0.49 27.68 -11.81
CA ARG A 682 -0.63 28.48 -11.27
C ARG A 682 -0.73 28.36 -9.74
N TYR A 683 -0.45 27.20 -9.17
CA TYR A 683 -0.40 27.00 -7.73
C TYR A 683 0.72 27.82 -7.06
N ALA A 684 1.84 28.04 -7.77
CA ALA A 684 2.94 28.86 -7.31
C ALA A 684 2.65 30.36 -7.40
N ILE A 685 1.97 30.82 -8.47
CA ILE A 685 1.82 32.26 -8.78
C ILE A 685 0.45 32.86 -8.44
N GLU A 686 -0.62 32.05 -8.37
CA GLU A 686 -2.00 32.52 -8.20
C GLU A 686 -2.90 31.51 -7.48
N ARG A 687 -2.36 30.87 -6.43
CA ARG A 687 -2.99 29.76 -5.70
C ARG A 687 -4.47 29.97 -5.34
N ALA A 688 -4.80 31.15 -4.78
CA ALA A 688 -6.17 31.44 -4.34
C ALA A 688 -7.16 31.46 -5.53
N ALA A 689 -6.75 31.96 -6.70
CA ALA A 689 -7.58 31.98 -7.89
C ALA A 689 -7.79 30.57 -8.45
N LEU A 690 -6.70 29.80 -8.57
CA LEU A 690 -6.75 28.42 -9.03
C LEU A 690 -7.70 27.54 -8.17
N LEU A 691 -7.64 27.67 -6.85
CA LEU A 691 -8.49 26.89 -5.95
C LEU A 691 -9.92 27.42 -5.88
N ALA A 692 -10.15 28.72 -6.11
CA ALA A 692 -11.49 29.28 -6.28
C ALA A 692 -12.15 28.73 -7.55
N GLU A 693 -11.41 28.63 -8.65
CA GLU A 693 -11.88 28.00 -9.88
C GLU A 693 -12.21 26.51 -9.69
N LEU A 694 -11.42 25.81 -8.88
CA LEU A 694 -11.70 24.40 -8.54
C LEU A 694 -12.99 24.24 -7.74
N LEU A 695 -13.24 25.11 -6.76
CA LEU A 695 -14.49 25.14 -6.00
C LEU A 695 -15.68 25.48 -6.91
N HIS A 696 -15.52 26.44 -7.81
CA HIS A 696 -16.56 26.79 -8.76
C HIS A 696 -16.84 25.62 -9.70
N PHE A 697 -15.80 24.97 -10.23
CA PHE A 697 -15.96 23.76 -11.04
C PHE A 697 -16.69 22.63 -10.28
N ALA A 698 -16.47 22.50 -8.96
CA ALA A 698 -17.12 21.47 -8.16
C ALA A 698 -18.63 21.69 -8.04
N MET A 699 -19.07 22.95 -8.08
CA MET A 699 -20.46 23.38 -7.88
C MET A 699 -21.18 23.64 -9.22
N ALA A 700 -20.46 24.10 -10.24
CA ALA A 700 -21.02 24.41 -11.54
C ALA A 700 -21.59 23.18 -12.28
N GLY A 701 -22.82 23.34 -12.77
CA GLY A 701 -23.52 22.39 -13.64
C GLY A 701 -24.74 21.76 -12.98
N ALA A 702 -25.26 20.68 -13.59
CA ALA A 702 -26.33 19.91 -12.97
C ALA A 702 -25.74 18.99 -11.88
N GLY A 703 -25.92 19.37 -10.62
CA GLY A 703 -25.46 18.63 -9.45
C GLY A 703 -24.02 18.95 -9.04
N THR A 704 -23.64 18.43 -7.87
CA THR A 704 -22.41 18.82 -7.18
C THR A 704 -21.36 17.71 -7.25
N LYS A 705 -20.13 18.07 -7.58
CA LYS A 705 -18.97 17.15 -7.56
C LYS A 705 -18.43 17.06 -6.13
N ASP A 706 -19.22 16.47 -5.24
CA ASP A 706 -19.02 16.46 -3.79
C ASP A 706 -17.59 16.09 -3.37
N ALA A 707 -16.99 15.07 -3.99
CA ALA A 707 -15.62 14.66 -3.68
C ALA A 707 -14.56 15.78 -3.88
N THR A 708 -14.78 16.68 -4.84
CA THR A 708 -13.86 17.82 -5.09
C THR A 708 -14.13 18.95 -4.10
N LEU A 709 -15.40 19.25 -3.83
CA LEU A 709 -15.81 20.27 -2.86
C LEU A 709 -15.30 19.90 -1.46
N GLN A 710 -15.62 18.69 -0.98
CA GLN A 710 -15.23 18.19 0.34
C GLN A 710 -13.71 18.16 0.53
N ARG A 711 -12.97 17.59 -0.44
CA ARG A 711 -11.50 17.51 -0.37
C ARG A 711 -10.89 18.91 -0.30
N THR A 712 -11.36 19.84 -1.14
CA THR A 712 -10.85 21.21 -1.16
C THR A 712 -11.13 21.90 0.18
N LEU A 713 -12.36 21.86 0.67
CA LEU A 713 -12.69 22.48 1.96
C LEU A 713 -11.85 21.89 3.12
N ALA A 714 -11.73 20.57 3.19
CA ALA A 714 -10.98 19.90 4.26
C ALA A 714 -9.48 20.22 4.25
N LEU A 715 -8.86 20.29 3.07
CA LEU A 715 -7.42 20.56 2.93
C LEU A 715 -7.06 22.04 3.07
N ARG A 716 -8.03 22.96 2.92
CA ARG A 716 -7.77 24.43 2.86
C ARG A 716 -8.28 25.23 4.05
N ALA A 717 -9.24 24.71 4.83
CA ALA A 717 -9.96 25.48 5.86
C ALA A 717 -9.03 26.10 6.93
N ASP A 718 -8.00 25.37 7.35
CA ASP A 718 -7.01 25.84 8.33
C ASP A 718 -5.71 26.39 7.68
N THR A 719 -5.71 26.61 6.36
CA THR A 719 -4.56 27.20 5.63
C THR A 719 -4.87 28.54 4.98
N ASP A 720 -5.73 28.56 3.97
CA ASP A 720 -5.87 29.71 3.07
C ASP A 720 -7.28 29.87 2.47
N LEU A 721 -8.26 29.12 2.98
CA LEU A 721 -9.64 29.20 2.51
C LEU A 721 -10.24 30.61 2.60
N GLY A 722 -9.76 31.47 3.49
CA GLY A 722 -10.20 32.86 3.57
C GLY A 722 -9.80 33.66 2.32
N ALA A 723 -8.56 33.49 1.86
CA ALA A 723 -8.10 34.13 0.61
C ALA A 723 -8.78 33.52 -0.62
N ILE A 724 -9.05 32.21 -0.61
CA ILE A 724 -9.81 31.53 -1.68
C ILE A 724 -11.25 32.08 -1.75
N LYS A 725 -11.92 32.31 -0.61
CA LYS A 725 -13.27 32.92 -0.55
C LYS A 725 -13.28 34.31 -1.16
N GLU A 726 -12.34 35.16 -0.77
CA GLU A 726 -12.21 36.52 -1.30
C GLU A 726 -12.01 36.48 -2.82
N LYS A 727 -11.13 35.59 -3.30
CA LYS A 727 -10.87 35.44 -4.73
C LYS A 727 -12.05 34.83 -5.51
N TYR A 728 -12.82 33.93 -4.89
CA TYR A 728 -14.05 33.37 -5.48
C TYR A 728 -15.07 34.49 -5.75
N ALA A 729 -15.31 35.34 -4.75
CA ALA A 729 -16.22 36.48 -4.90
C ALA A 729 -15.77 37.46 -5.98
N GLU A 730 -14.45 37.70 -6.09
CA GLU A 730 -13.88 38.53 -7.15
C GLU A 730 -14.11 37.93 -8.55
N LEU A 731 -13.89 36.64 -8.72
CA LEU A 731 -13.96 35.97 -10.04
C LEU A 731 -15.39 35.76 -10.54
N TYR A 732 -16.32 35.44 -9.65
CA TYR A 732 -17.68 34.99 -10.03
C TYR A 732 -18.78 36.00 -9.70
N GLY A 733 -18.47 37.08 -8.96
CA GLY A 733 -19.47 38.07 -8.55
C GLY A 733 -20.50 37.52 -7.56
N GLU A 734 -20.22 36.37 -6.96
CA GLU A 734 -21.06 35.65 -6.00
C GLU A 734 -20.19 35.17 -4.84
N SER A 735 -20.70 35.21 -3.61
CA SER A 735 -19.94 34.73 -2.46
C SER A 735 -19.84 33.20 -2.48
N LEU A 736 -18.72 32.64 -1.97
CA LEU A 736 -18.61 31.18 -1.82
C LEU A 736 -19.73 30.60 -0.94
N GLU A 737 -20.23 31.39 0.01
CA GLU A 737 -21.34 31.00 0.88
C GLU A 737 -22.65 30.84 0.10
N ASP A 738 -22.98 31.78 -0.78
CA ASP A 738 -24.19 31.73 -1.60
C ASP A 738 -24.11 30.57 -2.61
N ALA A 739 -22.94 30.37 -3.23
CA ALA A 739 -22.71 29.23 -4.12
C ALA A 739 -22.92 27.89 -3.40
N ILE A 740 -22.41 27.73 -2.17
CA ILE A 740 -22.62 26.51 -1.37
C ILE A 740 -24.10 26.31 -1.03
N LYS A 741 -24.83 27.37 -0.65
CA LYS A 741 -26.27 27.29 -0.37
C LYS A 741 -27.11 26.99 -1.62
N GLY A 742 -26.61 27.37 -2.79
CA GLY A 742 -27.24 27.06 -4.08
C GLY A 742 -27.14 25.58 -4.45
N ASP A 743 -26.03 24.93 -4.12
CA ASP A 743 -25.68 23.58 -4.61
C ASP A 743 -25.65 22.48 -3.55
N THR A 744 -25.80 22.81 -2.27
CA THR A 744 -25.86 21.84 -1.17
C THR A 744 -27.12 22.05 -0.32
N SER A 745 -27.40 21.13 0.60
CA SER A 745 -28.54 21.29 1.53
C SER A 745 -28.34 20.50 2.83
N GLY A 746 -29.12 20.83 3.85
CA GLY A 746 -29.17 20.10 5.13
C GLY A 746 -27.87 20.18 5.93
N ASP A 747 -27.55 19.12 6.67
CA ASP A 747 -26.37 19.07 7.55
C ASP A 747 -25.05 19.15 6.79
N TYR A 748 -25.05 18.67 5.54
CA TYR A 748 -23.90 18.80 4.64
C TYR A 748 -23.62 20.26 4.29
N GLU A 749 -24.64 21.04 3.91
CA GLU A 749 -24.53 22.49 3.71
C GLU A 749 -24.03 23.18 4.99
N ALA A 750 -24.66 22.88 6.12
CA ALA A 750 -24.31 23.49 7.40
C ALA A 750 -22.84 23.24 7.79
N LEU A 751 -22.31 22.05 7.51
CA LEU A 751 -20.90 21.73 7.73
C LEU A 751 -19.98 22.48 6.76
N CYS A 752 -20.32 22.54 5.47
CA CYS A 752 -19.58 23.33 4.47
C CYS A 752 -19.50 24.81 4.89
N LEU A 753 -20.64 25.40 5.26
CA LEU A 753 -20.75 26.76 5.76
C LEU A 753 -19.88 26.98 7.01
N LYS A 754 -19.87 26.02 7.93
CA LYS A 754 -19.04 26.13 9.13
C LYS A 754 -17.55 26.17 8.81
N LEU A 755 -17.09 25.33 7.89
CA LEU A 755 -15.68 25.28 7.48
C LEU A 755 -15.22 26.54 6.75
N ILE A 756 -16.11 27.18 5.97
CA ILE A 756 -15.80 28.46 5.32
C ILE A 756 -15.93 29.65 6.29
N GLY A 757 -16.30 29.42 7.55
CA GLY A 757 -16.46 30.46 8.58
C GLY A 757 -17.73 31.31 8.44
N ALA A 758 -18.81 30.71 7.91
CA ALA A 758 -20.15 31.30 7.85
C ALA A 758 -21.06 30.86 9.02
#